data_AF-A0A517QMP5-F1
#
_entry.id   AF-A0A517QMP5-F1
#
_cell.length_a   1.000
_cell.length_b   1.000
_cell.length_c   1.000
_cell.angle_alpha   90.00
_cell.angle_beta   90.00
_cell.angle_gamma   90.00
#
_symmetry.space_group_name_H-M   'P 1'
#
loop_
_entity.id
_entity.type
_entity.pdbx_description
1 polymer ?
#
loop_
_entity_poly.entity_id
_entity_poly.type
_entity_poly.pdbx_seq_one_letter_code
_entity_poly.pdbx_strand_id
1 'polypeptide(L)'
;MLPLSLKQSVTFSIVLLMTVNTFGETKPKNIDELRLARSQAAGQKRRLIFNNDGNEPVYLCEDDVSAEGLLKHRTTPLAGTQLDTLFYCTWSSPFGCFTHNTKVGSLFTADQEGFSKNQTQTFIDKGFDPLTIMSDFSKQNGIELFWSMRMNDTHDASGAWYGPLMLAASPLKQQHPEWLLATAKKRNRLGGWTAVDYGREEIRELVFRYFEEVCNNYDVDGIELDFLRHSVFFKSHAQGGAATEENLEQMTALIRRIRRMTEEVGLKRGRPILVAIRTHDSVDYCRAVGIDLERWLKDGLVDMLVATGYFRLNPWQQTIALGEKYGVAVYPCLSESRVRGEDRFRRNSVESYRGRASNALADGANGIYLYNYFNPNSTLWNELGDTQTLRYLDKKFFVTVRDRNPDSTLVGGSQYSTIPLLTPTHSQTISSSKPLATEVRIGDDIAAAARAGRTPKVTLHMRIPLLSQANQLVTTFNGTKLLDGQASNGWIDYDVPASIVKQGGNQVTASVQSLPQNADSWTIKYDGSEKPASIWRRDPGSERTIDTLVDGTLLIADRGTASGEYCYFRMPWGAEPASETVAEFRVKTISGSSFVIVSNGVSGERLTLAPDHISLFHNRKIRYEMDTTSDFHTYRLVLNGEDLQVYVDGTLRLDGKGQLKPRTGYRRNEVAFGASNSTDVGEAYWDDVKVRTASLSCHDIVVSVEY
;
A
#
# COMPACT_ATOMS: atom_id res chain seq x y z
N MET A 1 -47.99 5.24 -63.35
CA MET A 1 -47.08 5.80 -64.38
C MET A 1 -46.41 7.03 -63.78
N LEU A 2 -45.14 7.25 -64.11
CA LEU A 2 -44.10 8.00 -63.39
C LEU A 2 -44.47 9.38 -62.75
N PRO A 3 -43.73 9.76 -61.68
CA PRO A 3 -43.73 11.08 -61.05
C PRO A 3 -42.65 12.02 -61.62
N LEU A 4 -42.85 13.33 -61.48
CA LEU A 4 -41.78 14.34 -61.48
C LEU A 4 -42.00 15.29 -60.29
N SER A 5 -41.13 15.20 -59.29
CA SER A 5 -40.95 16.29 -58.32
C SER A 5 -39.45 16.41 -58.04
N LEU A 6 -38.87 17.52 -58.51
CA LEU A 6 -37.49 17.92 -58.25
C LEU A 6 -37.25 18.00 -56.74
N LYS A 7 -36.31 17.19 -56.24
CA LYS A 7 -35.67 17.41 -54.94
C LYS A 7 -34.57 18.46 -55.12
N GLN A 8 -34.68 19.57 -54.41
CA GLN A 8 -33.58 20.49 -54.17
C GLN A 8 -32.56 19.81 -53.24
N SER A 9 -31.34 19.63 -53.73
CA SER A 9 -30.18 19.28 -52.91
C SER A 9 -29.75 20.52 -52.11
N VAL A 10 -29.91 20.48 -50.79
CA VAL A 10 -29.23 21.41 -49.88
C VAL A 10 -27.92 20.75 -49.47
N THR A 11 -26.83 21.22 -50.07
CA THR A 11 -25.47 20.89 -49.65
C THR A 11 -25.18 21.60 -48.33
N PHE A 12 -25.25 20.89 -47.21
CA PHE A 12 -24.72 21.38 -45.93
C PHE A 12 -23.19 21.30 -45.98
N SER A 13 -22.55 22.40 -46.38
CA SER A 13 -21.14 22.63 -46.06
C SER A 13 -21.02 22.88 -44.56
N ILE A 14 -20.69 21.83 -43.80
CA ILE A 14 -20.21 21.97 -42.43
C ILE A 14 -18.82 22.60 -42.52
N VAL A 15 -18.76 23.92 -42.36
CA VAL A 15 -17.52 24.61 -42.02
C VAL A 15 -17.19 24.18 -40.59
N LEU A 16 -16.30 23.20 -40.46
CA LEU A 16 -15.64 22.87 -39.22
C LEU A 16 -14.81 24.10 -38.83
N LEU A 17 -15.36 24.98 -38.00
CA LEU A 17 -14.59 25.96 -37.26
C LEU A 17 -13.69 25.17 -36.30
N MET A 18 -12.51 24.78 -36.78
CA MET A 18 -11.37 24.61 -35.90
C MET A 18 -11.07 25.98 -35.31
N THR A 19 -11.64 26.28 -34.15
CA THR A 19 -11.09 27.29 -33.26
C THR A 19 -9.74 26.77 -32.79
N VAL A 20 -8.71 27.01 -33.59
CA VAL A 20 -7.34 27.06 -33.11
C VAL A 20 -7.36 28.17 -32.08
N ASN A 21 -7.31 27.82 -30.79
CA ASN A 21 -7.08 28.77 -29.72
C ASN A 21 -5.63 29.27 -29.87
N THR A 22 -5.39 30.18 -30.80
CA THR A 22 -4.23 31.07 -30.76
C THR A 22 -4.55 32.15 -29.73
N PHE A 23 -4.58 31.79 -28.44
CA PHE A 23 -4.34 32.78 -27.41
C PHE A 23 -2.85 33.11 -27.51
N GLY A 24 -2.53 34.28 -28.04
CA GLY A 24 -1.21 34.84 -27.82
C GLY A 24 -1.04 34.95 -26.31
N GLU A 25 -0.16 34.13 -25.73
CA GLU A 25 0.16 34.19 -24.31
C GLU A 25 0.78 35.57 -24.02
N THR A 26 -0.05 36.49 -23.58
CA THR A 26 0.44 37.74 -23.01
C THR A 26 1.15 37.38 -21.72
N LYS A 27 2.48 37.44 -21.75
CA LYS A 27 3.32 37.25 -20.56
C LYS A 27 2.79 38.10 -19.40
N PRO A 28 2.53 37.52 -18.21
CA PRO A 28 2.06 38.26 -17.05
C PRO A 28 3.05 39.38 -16.71
N LYS A 29 2.54 40.61 -16.59
CA LYS A 29 3.33 41.81 -16.32
C LYS A 29 3.39 42.16 -14.83
N ASN A 30 2.46 41.64 -14.05
CA ASN A 30 2.34 41.86 -12.61
C ASN A 30 1.82 40.60 -11.92
N ILE A 31 1.82 40.63 -10.59
CA ILE A 31 1.48 39.47 -9.77
C ILE A 31 0.02 39.02 -9.92
N ASP A 32 -0.91 39.93 -10.18
CA ASP A 32 -2.33 39.59 -10.33
C ASP A 32 -2.58 38.87 -11.65
N GLU A 33 -1.96 39.33 -12.74
CA GLU A 33 -1.96 38.63 -14.02
C GLU A 33 -1.31 37.23 -13.91
N LEU A 34 -0.23 37.10 -13.13
CA LEU A 34 0.42 35.79 -12.92
C LEU A 34 -0.49 34.85 -12.14
N ARG A 35 -1.18 35.33 -11.10
CA ARG A 35 -2.10 34.53 -10.30
C ARG A 35 -3.33 34.11 -11.11
N LEU A 36 -3.82 34.95 -12.02
CA LEU A 36 -4.86 34.57 -12.97
C LEU A 36 -4.37 33.46 -13.92
N ALA A 37 -3.20 33.63 -14.52
CA ALA A 37 -2.59 32.60 -15.38
C ALA A 37 -2.34 31.29 -14.61
N ARG A 38 -1.92 31.38 -13.34
CA ARG A 38 -1.76 30.23 -12.44
C ARG A 38 -3.09 29.50 -12.23
N SER A 39 -4.16 30.22 -11.91
CA SER A 39 -5.48 29.62 -11.71
C SER A 39 -5.98 28.91 -12.98
N GLN A 40 -5.74 29.50 -14.15
CA GLN A 40 -6.05 28.88 -15.44
C GLN A 40 -5.22 27.61 -15.68
N ALA A 41 -3.91 27.65 -15.43
CA ALA A 41 -3.02 26.50 -15.58
C ALA A 41 -3.36 25.38 -14.57
N ALA A 42 -3.67 25.72 -13.32
CA ALA A 42 -4.11 24.77 -12.31
C ALA A 42 -5.44 24.09 -12.70
N GLY A 43 -6.37 24.83 -13.31
CA GLY A 43 -7.65 24.33 -13.78
C GLY A 43 -7.61 23.49 -15.07
N GLN A 44 -6.45 23.33 -15.71
CA GLN A 44 -6.32 22.46 -16.88
C GLN A 44 -6.62 21.01 -16.52
N LYS A 45 -7.39 20.33 -17.38
CA LYS A 45 -7.71 18.91 -17.20
C LYS A 45 -6.44 18.09 -17.42
N ARG A 46 -6.14 17.20 -16.47
CA ARG A 46 -5.05 16.23 -16.55
C ARG A 46 -5.63 14.84 -16.35
N ARG A 47 -5.64 14.02 -17.40
CA ARG A 47 -6.22 12.68 -17.38
C ARG A 47 -5.35 11.73 -16.56
N LEU A 48 -4.09 11.58 -16.97
CA LEU A 48 -3.10 10.79 -16.26
C LEU A 48 -1.88 11.63 -15.88
N ILE A 49 -1.42 11.40 -14.66
CA ILE A 49 -0.15 11.88 -14.14
C ILE A 49 0.73 10.67 -13.84
N PHE A 50 1.97 10.67 -14.31
CA PHE A 50 2.95 9.62 -14.00
C PHE A 50 4.05 10.17 -13.11
N ASN A 51 4.26 9.57 -11.94
CA ASN A 51 5.48 9.79 -11.17
C ASN A 51 6.57 8.82 -11.60
N ASN A 52 7.62 9.36 -12.18
CA ASN A 52 8.83 8.64 -12.51
C ASN A 52 9.90 8.90 -11.44
N ASP A 53 10.44 7.83 -10.87
CA ASP A 53 11.44 7.86 -9.79
C ASP A 53 12.82 8.42 -10.19
N GLY A 54 13.08 8.58 -11.51
CA GLY A 54 14.33 9.12 -12.09
C GLY A 54 15.58 8.35 -11.72
N ASN A 55 15.43 7.03 -11.64
CA ASN A 55 16.48 6.08 -11.29
C ASN A 55 17.04 5.32 -12.49
N GLU A 56 16.64 5.71 -13.70
CA GLU A 56 17.14 5.18 -14.97
C GLU A 56 18.65 5.31 -15.08
N PRO A 57 19.28 6.48 -14.78
CA PRO A 57 20.75 6.58 -14.82
C PRO A 57 21.45 5.66 -13.82
N VAL A 58 20.76 5.30 -12.72
CA VAL A 58 21.32 4.48 -11.64
C VAL A 58 21.27 2.98 -11.96
N TYR A 59 20.19 2.52 -12.60
CA TYR A 59 19.93 1.08 -12.74
C TYR A 59 19.84 0.57 -14.17
N LEU A 60 19.48 1.42 -15.14
CA LEU A 60 19.00 0.96 -16.46
C LEU A 60 19.87 1.39 -17.64
N CYS A 61 20.66 2.45 -17.50
CA CYS A 61 21.40 3.08 -18.61
C CYS A 61 22.87 2.65 -18.72
N GLU A 62 23.25 1.45 -18.25
CA GLU A 62 24.65 0.99 -18.19
C GLU A 62 25.39 1.14 -19.53
N ASP A 63 24.77 0.69 -20.62
CA ASP A 63 25.40 0.63 -21.95
C ASP A 63 25.08 1.83 -22.86
N ASP A 64 24.22 2.76 -22.40
CA ASP A 64 23.66 3.82 -23.25
C ASP A 64 23.46 5.14 -22.48
N VAL A 65 24.56 5.89 -22.37
CA VAL A 65 24.57 7.24 -21.79
C VAL A 65 24.20 8.25 -22.87
N SER A 66 22.90 8.38 -23.11
CA SER A 66 22.31 9.32 -24.07
C SER A 66 20.89 9.71 -23.65
N ALA A 67 20.31 10.73 -24.31
CA ALA A 67 18.90 11.10 -24.10
C ALA A 67 17.94 9.95 -24.48
N GLU A 68 18.19 9.28 -25.60
CA GLU A 68 17.39 8.12 -26.05
C GLU A 68 17.50 6.96 -25.06
N GLY A 69 18.72 6.67 -24.60
CA GLY A 69 19.01 5.65 -23.60
C GLY A 69 18.23 5.85 -22.31
N LEU A 70 18.11 7.09 -21.85
CA LEU A 70 17.34 7.44 -20.67
C LEU A 70 15.82 7.33 -20.90
N LEU A 71 15.32 7.89 -21.99
CA LEU A 71 13.88 8.00 -22.26
C LEU A 71 13.23 6.65 -22.59
N LYS A 72 13.91 5.75 -23.30
CA LYS A 72 13.34 4.48 -23.81
C LYS A 72 12.80 3.55 -22.71
N HIS A 73 13.33 3.65 -21.49
CA HIS A 73 12.98 2.74 -20.41
C HIS A 73 11.59 2.97 -19.82
N ARG A 74 11.16 4.23 -19.71
CA ARG A 74 9.90 4.58 -19.03
C ARG A 74 9.11 5.72 -19.64
N THR A 75 9.68 6.46 -20.59
CA THR A 75 9.12 7.75 -21.01
C THR A 75 8.73 7.76 -22.49
N THR A 76 9.59 7.29 -23.39
CA THR A 76 9.32 7.31 -24.84
C THR A 76 7.97 6.66 -25.22
N PRO A 77 7.61 5.47 -24.72
CA PRO A 77 6.34 4.84 -25.09
C PRO A 77 5.08 5.55 -24.57
N LEU A 78 5.23 6.56 -23.70
CA LEU A 78 4.12 7.32 -23.14
C LEU A 78 3.67 8.47 -24.06
N ALA A 79 4.47 8.84 -25.05
CA ALA A 79 4.09 9.84 -26.05
C ALA A 79 2.82 9.39 -26.80
N GLY A 80 1.85 10.31 -26.94
CA GLY A 80 0.58 10.03 -27.61
C GLY A 80 -0.43 9.20 -26.81
N THR A 81 -0.13 8.88 -25.54
CA THR A 81 -1.07 8.21 -24.64
C THR A 81 -2.00 9.21 -23.92
N GLN A 82 -2.72 8.79 -22.88
CA GLN A 82 -3.47 9.70 -22.00
C GLN A 82 -2.60 10.39 -20.95
N LEU A 83 -1.28 10.19 -20.97
CA LEU A 83 -0.36 10.93 -20.10
C LEU A 83 -0.36 12.42 -20.47
N ASP A 84 -0.89 13.24 -19.59
CA ASP A 84 -0.91 14.69 -19.76
C ASP A 84 0.21 15.37 -18.94
N THR A 85 0.62 14.77 -17.81
CA THR A 85 1.66 15.35 -16.95
C THR A 85 2.66 14.30 -16.45
N LEU A 86 3.95 14.58 -16.58
CA LEU A 86 5.06 13.81 -16.03
C LEU A 86 5.58 14.47 -14.76
N PHE A 87 5.61 13.73 -13.65
CA PHE A 87 6.25 14.13 -12.41
C PHE A 87 7.59 13.40 -12.33
N TYR A 88 8.68 14.08 -12.66
CA TYR A 88 10.01 13.50 -12.69
C TYR A 88 10.74 13.78 -11.38
N CYS A 89 10.91 12.74 -10.57
CA CYS A 89 11.78 12.77 -9.40
C CYS A 89 13.20 12.50 -9.87
N THR A 90 14.12 13.43 -9.76
CA THR A 90 15.53 13.24 -10.18
C THR A 90 16.33 12.45 -9.15
N TRP A 91 15.78 11.32 -8.68
CA TRP A 91 16.25 10.60 -7.49
C TRP A 91 16.34 11.50 -6.24
N SER A 92 15.99 11.01 -5.06
CA SER A 92 16.11 11.79 -3.82
C SER A 92 16.40 10.87 -2.64
N SER A 93 17.15 9.81 -2.93
CA SER A 93 17.41 8.68 -2.03
C SER A 93 18.92 8.45 -1.96
N PRO A 94 19.61 8.96 -0.91
CA PRO A 94 19.06 9.62 0.28
C PRO A 94 18.73 11.11 0.09
N PHE A 95 18.04 11.71 1.07
CA PHE A 95 17.73 13.14 1.10
C PHE A 95 18.94 14.02 0.76
N GLY A 96 18.77 14.93 -0.21
CA GLY A 96 19.82 15.83 -0.70
C GLY A 96 20.71 15.28 -1.81
N CYS A 97 20.52 14.02 -2.23
CA CYS A 97 21.23 13.40 -3.35
C CYS A 97 20.33 13.26 -4.59
N PHE A 98 20.79 13.75 -5.74
CA PHE A 98 20.02 13.84 -6.99
C PHE A 98 20.77 13.25 -8.19
N THR A 99 20.07 13.08 -9.31
CA THR A 99 20.61 12.64 -10.60
C THR A 99 20.67 13.76 -11.66
N HIS A 100 20.09 14.93 -11.39
CA HIS A 100 20.24 16.12 -12.25
C HIS A 100 21.50 16.92 -11.88
N ASN A 101 21.92 17.86 -12.73
CA ASN A 101 23.13 18.67 -12.52
C ASN A 101 22.94 19.74 -11.43
N THR A 102 22.81 19.30 -10.18
CA THR A 102 22.59 20.16 -9.01
C THR A 102 23.88 20.89 -8.59
N LYS A 103 23.73 22.13 -8.12
CA LYS A 103 24.78 22.95 -7.49
C LYS A 103 24.54 23.14 -5.98
N VAL A 104 23.32 22.88 -5.52
CA VAL A 104 22.95 22.99 -4.09
C VAL A 104 23.03 21.64 -3.38
N GLY A 105 22.56 20.57 -4.02
CA GLY A 105 22.60 19.21 -3.50
C GLY A 105 23.89 18.47 -3.84
N SER A 106 23.83 17.15 -3.79
CA SER A 106 24.92 16.27 -4.22
C SER A 106 24.46 15.33 -5.33
N LEU A 107 25.35 14.98 -6.25
CA LEU A 107 25.09 13.91 -7.21
C LEU A 107 25.11 12.55 -6.49
N PHE A 108 24.20 11.66 -6.86
CA PHE A 108 24.22 10.27 -6.38
C PHE A 108 25.19 9.43 -7.20
N THR A 109 26.37 9.15 -6.63
CA THR A 109 27.48 8.49 -7.34
C THR A 109 27.89 7.14 -6.76
N ALA A 110 27.05 6.52 -5.92
CA ALA A 110 27.34 5.16 -5.42
C ALA A 110 27.41 4.18 -6.59
N ASP A 111 28.43 3.32 -6.59
CA ASP A 111 28.78 2.42 -7.70
C ASP A 111 29.10 0.98 -7.23
N GLN A 112 28.77 0.66 -5.97
CA GLN A 112 29.02 -0.65 -5.38
C GLN A 112 27.76 -1.53 -5.39
N GLU A 113 27.96 -2.85 -5.38
CA GLU A 113 26.89 -3.85 -5.34
C GLU A 113 25.83 -3.62 -6.43
N GLY A 114 24.55 -3.54 -6.08
CA GLY A 114 23.47 -3.28 -7.02
C GLY A 114 23.45 -1.86 -7.61
N PHE A 115 24.42 -1.00 -7.29
CA PHE A 115 24.64 0.30 -7.93
C PHE A 115 25.80 0.30 -8.94
N SER A 116 26.43 -0.83 -9.22
CA SER A 116 27.56 -0.93 -10.17
C SER A 116 27.28 -0.41 -11.58
N LYS A 117 26.00 -0.28 -11.94
CA LYS A 117 25.51 0.25 -13.22
C LYS A 117 25.24 1.75 -13.20
N ASN A 118 25.56 2.44 -12.11
CA ASN A 118 25.22 3.84 -11.95
C ASN A 118 26.06 4.73 -12.88
N GLN A 119 25.40 5.33 -13.86
CA GLN A 119 25.99 6.22 -14.86
C GLN A 119 25.73 7.70 -14.57
N THR A 120 25.17 8.05 -13.39
CA THR A 120 24.73 9.43 -13.08
C THR A 120 25.83 10.46 -13.34
N GLN A 121 27.04 10.24 -12.81
CA GLN A 121 28.16 11.17 -13.05
C GLN A 121 28.51 11.27 -14.54
N THR A 122 28.55 10.14 -15.25
CA THR A 122 28.87 10.07 -16.68
C THR A 122 27.82 10.78 -17.55
N PHE A 123 26.55 10.75 -17.17
CA PHE A 123 25.49 11.55 -17.80
C PHE A 123 25.81 13.04 -17.71
N ILE A 124 26.11 13.53 -16.50
CA ILE A 124 26.43 14.95 -16.26
C ILE A 124 27.71 15.36 -16.99
N ASP A 125 28.78 14.57 -16.91
CA ASP A 125 30.07 14.86 -17.56
C ASP A 125 29.95 14.99 -19.08
N LYS A 126 29.02 14.25 -19.69
CA LYS A 126 28.72 14.32 -21.13
C LYS A 126 27.72 15.41 -21.51
N GLY A 127 27.22 16.18 -20.54
CA GLY A 127 26.20 17.21 -20.75
C GLY A 127 24.78 16.67 -20.92
N PHE A 128 24.54 15.40 -20.61
CA PHE A 128 23.22 14.77 -20.62
C PHE A 128 22.57 14.87 -19.24
N ASP A 129 22.09 16.06 -18.89
CA ASP A 129 21.36 16.25 -17.63
C ASP A 129 19.97 15.58 -17.71
N PRO A 130 19.66 14.57 -16.86
CA PRO A 130 18.39 13.87 -16.87
C PRO A 130 17.15 14.76 -16.76
N LEU A 131 17.18 15.85 -15.96
CA LEU A 131 16.01 16.72 -15.83
C LEU A 131 15.81 17.58 -17.09
N THR A 132 16.90 18.01 -17.72
CA THR A 132 16.85 18.72 -19.01
C THR A 132 16.31 17.80 -20.11
N ILE A 133 16.77 16.55 -20.18
CA ILE A 133 16.28 15.55 -21.14
C ILE A 133 14.77 15.34 -20.99
N MET A 134 14.27 15.20 -19.76
CA MET A 134 12.84 15.06 -19.52
C MET A 134 12.05 16.33 -19.88
N SER A 135 12.61 17.53 -19.63
CA SER A 135 12.00 18.81 -20.03
C SER A 135 11.87 18.92 -21.55
N ASP A 136 12.92 18.58 -22.29
CA ASP A 136 12.92 18.64 -23.74
C ASP A 136 11.94 17.62 -24.35
N PHE A 137 11.95 16.38 -23.86
CA PHE A 137 10.97 15.38 -24.28
C PHE A 137 9.54 15.83 -24.02
N SER A 138 9.26 16.36 -22.82
CA SER A 138 7.91 16.76 -22.42
C SER A 138 7.38 17.88 -23.32
N LYS A 139 8.20 18.91 -23.60
CA LYS A 139 7.84 19.97 -24.55
C LYS A 139 7.59 19.46 -25.96
N GLN A 140 8.46 18.59 -26.47
CA GLN A 140 8.33 18.03 -27.82
C GLN A 140 7.03 17.23 -28.00
N ASN A 141 6.49 16.66 -26.92
CA ASN A 141 5.33 15.79 -26.95
C ASN A 141 4.07 16.43 -26.32
N GLY A 142 4.12 17.71 -25.94
CA GLY A 142 2.97 18.40 -25.32
C GLY A 142 2.57 17.83 -23.96
N ILE A 143 3.54 17.32 -23.20
CA ILE A 143 3.36 16.79 -21.85
C ILE A 143 3.84 17.87 -20.87
N GLU A 144 3.08 18.11 -19.82
CA GLU A 144 3.45 19.02 -18.74
C GLU A 144 4.50 18.36 -17.83
N LEU A 145 5.55 19.09 -17.42
CA LEU A 145 6.62 18.56 -16.57
C LEU A 145 6.61 19.18 -15.17
N PHE A 146 6.52 18.33 -14.16
CA PHE A 146 6.77 18.67 -12.76
C PHE A 146 8.08 18.05 -12.29
N TRP A 147 8.88 18.81 -11.54
CA TRP A 147 9.97 18.22 -10.76
C TRP A 147 9.46 17.78 -9.39
N SER A 148 9.66 16.50 -9.06
CA SER A 148 9.19 15.91 -7.79
C SER A 148 10.35 15.73 -6.81
N MET A 149 10.25 16.31 -5.61
CA MET A 149 11.20 16.07 -4.54
C MET A 149 10.61 15.16 -3.45
N ARG A 150 11.34 14.12 -3.07
CA ARG A 150 11.02 13.31 -1.88
C ARG A 150 11.41 14.10 -0.62
N MET A 151 10.43 14.47 0.19
CA MET A 151 10.64 15.45 1.25
C MET A 151 11.52 14.93 2.41
N ASN A 152 11.59 13.63 2.66
CA ASN A 152 12.43 13.07 3.72
C ASN A 152 12.75 11.58 3.49
N ASP A 153 13.29 11.23 2.33
CA ASP A 153 13.55 9.82 2.01
C ASP A 153 14.57 9.19 2.99
N THR A 154 14.30 7.94 3.36
CA THR A 154 15.06 7.20 4.37
C THR A 154 15.41 5.78 3.93
N HIS A 155 15.54 5.51 2.64
CA HIS A 155 15.98 4.18 2.18
C HIS A 155 17.37 3.82 2.71
N ASP A 156 18.19 4.84 3.02
CA ASP A 156 19.48 4.74 3.69
C ASP A 156 19.41 4.28 5.16
N ALA A 157 18.21 4.23 5.78
CA ALA A 157 18.01 3.58 7.08
C ALA A 157 17.76 2.06 6.98
N SER A 158 17.59 1.52 5.76
CA SER A 158 17.28 0.11 5.53
C SER A 158 18.45 -0.79 5.92
N GLY A 159 18.12 -2.00 6.41
CA GLY A 159 19.11 -3.07 6.63
C GLY A 159 19.47 -3.85 5.35
N ALA A 160 18.83 -3.53 4.22
CA ALA A 160 19.17 -4.13 2.93
C ALA A 160 20.51 -3.62 2.40
N TRP A 161 21.08 -4.31 1.40
CA TRP A 161 22.39 -4.01 0.80
C TRP A 161 22.57 -2.54 0.41
N TYR A 162 21.51 -1.87 -0.06
CA TYR A 162 21.56 -0.48 -0.52
C TYR A 162 21.62 0.54 0.62
N GLY A 163 21.16 0.20 1.82
CA GLY A 163 21.00 1.17 2.93
C GLY A 163 22.34 1.81 3.34
N PRO A 164 23.35 1.02 3.70
CA PRO A 164 24.68 1.53 4.04
C PRO A 164 25.34 2.31 2.90
N LEU A 165 25.19 1.84 1.65
CA LEU A 165 25.77 2.48 0.47
C LEU A 165 25.13 3.85 0.19
N MET A 166 23.79 3.94 0.28
CA MET A 166 23.08 5.21 0.17
C MET A 166 23.52 6.18 1.26
N LEU A 167 23.59 5.72 2.52
CA LEU A 167 24.02 6.58 3.63
C LEU A 167 25.45 7.11 3.43
N ALA A 168 26.37 6.27 2.95
CA ALA A 168 27.75 6.64 2.64
C ALA A 168 27.81 7.67 1.49
N ALA A 169 26.92 7.57 0.51
CA ALA A 169 26.81 8.50 -0.61
C ALA A 169 26.14 9.85 -0.27
N SER A 170 25.78 10.11 1.00
CA SER A 170 25.18 11.38 1.44
C SER A 170 26.17 12.26 2.22
N PRO A 171 26.82 13.25 1.58
CA PRO A 171 27.70 14.18 2.29
C PRO A 171 26.99 14.87 3.46
N LEU A 172 25.75 15.32 3.23
CA LEU A 172 24.92 15.99 4.23
C LEU A 172 24.78 15.14 5.51
N LYS A 173 24.35 13.88 5.37
CA LYS A 173 24.06 13.03 6.54
C LYS A 173 25.32 12.53 7.24
N GLN A 174 26.45 12.42 6.50
CA GLN A 174 27.75 12.09 7.07
C GLN A 174 28.35 13.24 7.86
N GLN A 175 28.26 14.47 7.33
CA GLN A 175 28.85 15.67 7.94
C GLN A 175 27.99 16.24 9.06
N HIS A 176 26.66 16.09 8.96
CA HIS A 176 25.70 16.62 9.91
C HIS A 176 24.77 15.53 10.50
N PRO A 177 25.32 14.50 11.18
CA PRO A 177 24.50 13.49 11.83
C PRO A 177 23.58 14.07 12.92
N GLU A 178 23.91 15.23 13.48
CA GLU A 178 23.07 15.98 14.43
C GLU A 178 21.83 16.62 13.80
N TRP A 179 21.74 16.66 12.47
CA TRP A 179 20.54 17.10 11.73
C TRP A 179 19.52 15.98 11.52
N LEU A 180 19.86 14.75 11.89
CA LEU A 180 18.96 13.61 11.82
C LEU A 180 18.06 13.53 13.06
N LEU A 181 16.90 12.88 12.91
CA LEU A 181 15.95 12.67 14.01
C LEU A 181 16.48 11.66 15.05
N ALA A 182 17.37 10.77 14.66
CA ALA A 182 17.94 9.72 15.52
C ALA A 182 19.35 9.31 15.08
N THR A 183 19.93 8.37 15.82
CA THR A 183 21.21 7.73 15.47
C THR A 183 21.02 6.23 15.26
N ALA A 184 22.00 5.57 14.64
CA ALA A 184 21.99 4.11 14.47
C ALA A 184 21.90 3.36 15.83
N LYS A 185 22.49 3.92 16.90
CA LYS A 185 22.49 3.35 18.27
C LYS A 185 21.20 3.64 19.02
N LYS A 186 20.64 4.85 18.87
CA LYS A 186 19.40 5.29 19.52
C LYS A 186 18.39 5.67 18.44
N ARG A 187 17.69 4.65 17.92
CA ARG A 187 16.73 4.77 16.83
C ARG A 187 15.43 5.44 17.29
N ASN A 188 14.73 6.07 16.35
CA ASN A 188 13.37 6.57 16.56
C ASN A 188 12.40 5.41 16.81
N ARG A 189 11.28 5.73 17.47
CA ARG A 189 10.17 4.79 17.62
C ARG A 189 9.45 4.56 16.29
N LEU A 190 9.34 5.60 15.48
CA LEU A 190 8.67 5.59 14.17
C LEU A 190 9.64 6.01 13.05
N GLY A 191 9.41 5.50 11.84
CA GLY A 191 10.17 5.87 10.64
C GLY A 191 11.63 5.41 10.61
N GLY A 192 12.35 5.85 9.58
CA GLY A 192 13.79 5.62 9.44
C GLY A 192 14.59 6.53 10.37
N TRP A 193 15.65 6.00 10.98
CA TRP A 193 16.50 6.78 11.89
C TRP A 193 17.31 7.88 11.16
N THR A 194 17.51 7.74 9.85
CA THR A 194 18.21 8.68 8.97
C THR A 194 17.32 9.82 8.45
N ALA A 195 16.06 9.92 8.87
CA ALA A 195 15.21 11.06 8.53
C ALA A 195 15.83 12.37 9.04
N VAL A 196 15.83 13.42 8.22
CA VAL A 196 16.27 14.76 8.64
C VAL A 196 15.21 15.44 9.49
N ASP A 197 15.63 16.31 10.41
CA ASP A 197 14.77 17.05 11.34
C ASP A 197 14.32 18.39 10.74
N TYR A 198 13.08 18.47 10.28
CA TYR A 198 12.48 19.71 9.78
C TYR A 198 12.26 20.75 10.89
N GLY A 199 12.47 20.40 12.16
CA GLY A 199 12.56 21.37 13.26
C GLY A 199 13.78 22.29 13.12
N ARG A 200 14.81 21.87 12.37
CA ARG A 200 16.02 22.66 12.09
C ARG A 200 15.81 23.63 10.93
N GLU A 201 16.26 24.86 11.11
CA GLU A 201 16.19 25.88 10.07
C GLU A 201 17.06 25.52 8.86
N GLU A 202 18.22 24.91 9.10
CA GLU A 202 19.19 24.49 8.08
C GLU A 202 18.56 23.48 7.11
N ILE A 203 17.78 22.53 7.62
CA ILE A 203 17.06 21.56 6.79
C ILE A 203 15.99 22.27 5.95
N ARG A 204 15.21 23.17 6.53
CA ARG A 204 14.17 23.92 5.79
C ARG A 204 14.79 24.85 4.75
N GLU A 205 15.95 25.45 5.04
CA GLU A 205 16.71 26.28 4.10
C GLU A 205 17.20 25.43 2.92
N LEU A 206 17.80 24.26 3.16
CA LEU A 206 18.24 23.37 2.10
C LEU A 206 17.09 22.95 1.18
N VAL A 207 15.94 22.56 1.76
CA VAL A 207 14.74 22.21 0.98
C VAL A 207 14.31 23.38 0.11
N PHE A 208 14.21 24.59 0.67
CA PHE A 208 13.90 25.80 -0.09
C PHE A 208 14.88 26.00 -1.25
N ARG A 209 16.19 25.85 -1.00
CA ARG A 209 17.24 26.04 -2.01
C ARG A 209 17.19 25.01 -3.13
N TYR A 210 16.83 23.75 -2.85
CA TYR A 210 16.63 22.76 -3.92
C TYR A 210 15.48 23.16 -4.85
N PHE A 211 14.34 23.59 -4.30
CA PHE A 211 13.22 24.09 -5.14
C PHE A 211 13.58 25.37 -5.88
N GLU A 212 14.29 26.30 -5.23
CA GLU A 212 14.74 27.55 -5.84
C GLU A 212 15.70 27.29 -7.01
N GLU A 213 16.66 26.37 -6.85
CA GLU A 213 17.57 25.96 -7.91
C GLU A 213 16.80 25.42 -9.12
N VAL A 214 15.86 24.51 -8.88
CA VAL A 214 15.11 23.89 -9.98
C VAL A 214 14.24 24.92 -10.70
N CYS A 215 13.51 25.75 -9.96
CA CYS A 215 12.63 26.76 -10.54
C CYS A 215 13.39 27.80 -11.37
N ASN A 216 14.62 28.18 -10.96
CA ASN A 216 15.41 29.17 -11.67
C ASN A 216 16.14 28.61 -12.90
N ASN A 217 16.52 27.34 -12.89
CA ASN A 217 17.46 26.78 -13.86
C ASN A 217 16.82 25.79 -14.85
N TYR A 218 15.64 25.25 -14.56
CA TYR A 218 14.97 24.26 -15.39
C TYR A 218 13.61 24.74 -15.86
N ASP A 219 13.26 24.36 -17.08
CA ASP A 219 12.01 24.76 -17.70
C ASP A 219 10.89 23.76 -17.34
N VAL A 220 10.50 23.80 -16.07
CA VAL A 220 9.42 22.99 -15.48
C VAL A 220 8.11 23.77 -15.44
N ASP A 221 6.98 23.11 -15.59
CA ASP A 221 5.65 23.70 -15.42
C ASP A 221 5.23 23.77 -13.95
N GLY A 222 5.75 22.86 -13.14
CA GLY A 222 5.51 22.84 -11.70
C GLY A 222 6.56 22.08 -10.88
N ILE A 223 6.32 22.06 -9.58
CA ILE A 223 7.10 21.32 -8.59
C ILE A 223 6.16 20.50 -7.70
N GLU A 224 6.57 19.29 -7.31
CA GLU A 224 5.88 18.45 -6.32
C GLU A 224 6.71 18.29 -5.05
N LEU A 225 6.05 18.50 -3.91
CA LEU A 225 6.56 18.14 -2.60
C LEU A 225 5.95 16.77 -2.20
N ASP A 226 6.71 15.68 -2.35
CA ASP A 226 6.26 14.33 -1.98
C ASP A 226 6.52 14.06 -0.49
N PHE A 227 5.53 14.36 0.35
CA PHE A 227 5.59 14.12 1.79
C PHE A 227 5.47 12.64 2.15
N LEU A 228 5.14 11.75 1.20
CA LEU A 228 5.03 10.32 1.46
C LEU A 228 6.37 9.58 1.35
N ARG A 229 7.48 10.29 1.14
CA ARG A 229 8.84 9.72 1.11
C ARG A 229 9.75 10.48 2.08
N HIS A 230 9.84 10.11 3.34
CA HIS A 230 8.85 9.37 4.14
C HIS A 230 8.26 10.29 5.21
N SER A 231 7.00 10.02 5.60
CA SER A 231 6.17 10.88 6.45
C SER A 231 6.57 10.98 7.94
N VAL A 232 7.84 11.28 8.22
CA VAL A 232 8.36 11.54 9.57
C VAL A 232 9.29 12.74 9.50
N PHE A 233 8.86 13.90 9.99
CA PHE A 233 9.58 15.17 9.78
C PHE A 233 10.13 15.80 11.06
N PHE A 234 9.57 15.50 12.22
CA PHE A 234 9.88 16.16 13.49
C PHE A 234 10.15 15.16 14.61
N LYS A 235 10.97 15.55 15.60
CA LYS A 235 11.36 14.68 16.73
C LYS A 235 10.18 14.23 17.58
N SER A 236 9.26 15.13 17.90
CA SER A 236 8.03 14.86 18.68
C SER A 236 7.26 13.67 18.11
N HIS A 237 7.00 13.74 16.80
CA HIS A 237 6.37 12.72 16.00
C HIS A 237 7.19 11.43 15.90
N ALA A 238 8.49 11.52 15.60
CA ALA A 238 9.37 10.35 15.46
C ALA A 238 9.51 9.51 16.75
N GLN A 239 9.33 10.13 17.92
CA GLN A 239 9.35 9.47 19.23
C GLN A 239 7.98 8.90 19.65
N GLY A 240 6.97 9.00 18.78
CA GLY A 240 5.63 8.43 18.97
C GLY A 240 4.58 9.40 19.51
N GLY A 241 4.88 10.70 19.57
CA GLY A 241 3.89 11.76 19.78
C GLY A 241 3.27 12.25 18.45
N ALA A 242 2.61 13.40 18.50
CA ALA A 242 2.20 14.16 17.33
C ALA A 242 3.11 15.38 17.11
N ALA A 243 3.12 15.94 15.90
CA ALA A 243 3.73 17.23 15.63
C ALA A 243 3.08 18.35 16.47
N THR A 244 3.88 19.33 16.89
CA THR A 244 3.39 20.48 17.67
C THR A 244 2.87 21.60 16.75
N GLU A 245 2.17 22.58 17.31
CA GLU A 245 1.78 23.80 16.57
C GLU A 245 3.00 24.55 16.01
N GLU A 246 4.12 24.57 16.75
CA GLU A 246 5.37 25.14 16.25
C GLU A 246 5.89 24.37 15.03
N ASN A 247 5.83 23.03 15.05
CA ASN A 247 6.21 22.22 13.89
C ASN A 247 5.32 22.50 12.67
N LEU A 248 4.02 22.66 12.89
CA LEU A 248 3.06 23.01 11.83
C LEU A 248 3.37 24.39 11.24
N GLU A 249 3.65 25.41 12.06
CA GLU A 249 4.03 26.73 11.54
C GLU A 249 5.38 26.70 10.83
N GLN A 250 6.38 25.97 11.34
CA GLN A 250 7.69 25.82 10.69
C GLN A 250 7.57 25.22 9.28
N MET A 251 6.79 24.14 9.12
CA MET A 251 6.54 23.55 7.81
C MET A 251 5.72 24.50 6.93
N THR A 252 4.65 25.11 7.47
CA THR A 252 3.80 26.05 6.72
C THR A 252 4.58 27.27 6.23
N ALA A 253 5.49 27.80 7.03
CA ALA A 253 6.36 28.91 6.65
C ALA A 253 7.27 28.56 5.47
N LEU A 254 7.79 27.32 5.42
CA LEU A 254 8.53 26.81 4.27
C LEU A 254 7.66 26.76 3.01
N ILE A 255 6.45 26.18 3.09
CA ILE A 255 5.53 26.11 1.94
C ILE A 255 5.15 27.51 1.44
N ARG A 256 4.86 28.43 2.37
CA ARG A 256 4.57 29.84 2.04
C ARG A 256 5.75 30.52 1.35
N ARG A 257 6.98 30.22 1.77
CA ARG A 257 8.21 30.75 1.14
C ARG A 257 8.41 30.18 -0.27
N ILE A 258 8.17 28.88 -0.47
CA ILE A 258 8.22 28.22 -1.78
C ILE A 258 7.17 28.82 -2.73
N ARG A 259 5.93 29.06 -2.27
CA ARG A 259 4.89 29.71 -3.07
C ARG A 259 5.28 31.13 -3.49
N ARG A 260 5.89 31.93 -2.61
CA ARG A 260 6.40 33.25 -2.99
C ARG A 260 7.51 33.17 -4.04
N MET A 261 8.50 32.31 -3.82
CA MET A 261 9.60 32.12 -4.77
C MET A 261 9.09 31.70 -6.16
N THR A 262 8.14 30.77 -6.22
CA THR A 262 7.54 30.34 -7.50
C THR A 262 6.73 31.44 -8.18
N GLU A 263 6.12 32.37 -7.44
CA GLU A 263 5.51 33.59 -8.01
C GLU A 263 6.57 34.56 -8.56
N GLU A 264 7.66 34.80 -7.82
CA GLU A 264 8.76 35.67 -8.24
C GLU A 264 9.46 35.15 -9.50
N VAL A 265 9.81 33.85 -9.51
CA VAL A 265 10.40 33.19 -10.67
C VAL A 265 9.39 33.14 -11.83
N GLY A 266 8.12 32.85 -11.55
CA GLY A 266 7.04 32.85 -12.52
C GLY A 266 6.87 34.18 -13.26
N LEU A 267 6.95 35.30 -12.53
CA LEU A 267 6.95 36.65 -13.10
C LEU A 267 8.17 36.88 -14.00
N LYS A 268 9.37 36.51 -13.52
CA LYS A 268 10.61 36.68 -14.28
C LYS A 268 10.59 35.92 -15.61
N ARG A 269 10.05 34.69 -15.61
CA ARG A 269 9.95 33.86 -16.82
C ARG A 269 8.71 34.14 -17.67
N GLY A 270 7.75 34.91 -17.15
CA GLY A 270 6.52 35.25 -17.85
C GLY A 270 5.51 34.11 -17.97
N ARG A 271 5.58 33.10 -17.08
CA ARG A 271 4.61 31.99 -16.99
C ARG A 271 4.61 31.38 -15.58
N PRO A 272 3.47 30.99 -15.00
CA PRO A 272 3.39 30.50 -13.62
C PRO A 272 4.16 29.19 -13.42
N ILE A 273 4.61 28.94 -12.19
CA ILE A 273 5.04 27.63 -11.70
C ILE A 273 3.98 27.13 -10.74
N LEU A 274 3.43 25.94 -11.03
CA LEU A 274 2.44 25.27 -10.19
C LEU A 274 3.10 24.54 -9.02
N VAL A 275 2.40 24.48 -7.89
CA VAL A 275 2.84 23.76 -6.69
C VAL A 275 1.90 22.60 -6.41
N ALA A 276 2.42 21.38 -6.54
CA ALA A 276 1.72 20.15 -6.16
C ALA A 276 2.25 19.62 -4.82
N ILE A 277 1.38 18.97 -4.05
CA ILE A 277 1.80 18.20 -2.87
C ILE A 277 1.26 16.78 -2.96
N ARG A 278 2.03 15.83 -2.43
CA ARG A 278 1.53 14.47 -2.19
C ARG A 278 1.47 14.16 -0.71
N THR A 279 0.29 13.86 -0.18
CA THR A 279 0.03 13.68 1.26
C THR A 279 -0.85 12.47 1.56
N HIS A 280 -1.07 12.20 2.86
CA HIS A 280 -2.13 11.29 3.30
C HIS A 280 -3.52 11.89 2.96
N ASP A 281 -4.55 11.06 3.05
CA ASP A 281 -5.96 11.35 2.72
C ASP A 281 -6.82 11.70 3.95
N SER A 282 -6.19 12.07 5.06
CA SER A 282 -6.85 12.51 6.29
C SER A 282 -6.20 13.80 6.77
N VAL A 283 -7.00 14.86 6.92
CA VAL A 283 -6.55 16.17 7.41
C VAL A 283 -5.94 16.04 8.81
N ASP A 284 -6.58 15.30 9.71
CA ASP A 284 -6.11 15.13 11.08
C ASP A 284 -4.84 14.27 11.14
N TYR A 285 -4.75 13.22 10.31
CA TYR A 285 -3.51 12.45 10.19
C TYR A 285 -2.36 13.32 9.68
N CYS A 286 -2.60 14.09 8.61
CA CYS A 286 -1.65 15.05 8.06
C CYS A 286 -1.17 16.03 9.13
N ARG A 287 -2.11 16.64 9.88
CA ARG A 287 -1.78 17.56 10.97
C ARG A 287 -0.92 16.90 12.03
N ALA A 288 -1.27 15.68 12.45
CA ALA A 288 -0.52 14.93 13.46
C ALA A 288 0.91 14.59 13.04
N VAL A 289 1.21 14.50 11.73
CA VAL A 289 2.56 14.29 11.20
C VAL A 289 3.29 15.58 10.79
N GLY A 290 2.68 16.75 11.00
CA GLY A 290 3.28 18.06 10.74
C GLY A 290 2.94 18.69 9.38
N ILE A 291 1.85 18.26 8.75
CA ILE A 291 1.34 18.75 7.47
C ILE A 291 0.02 19.49 7.71
N ASP A 292 0.02 20.82 7.65
CA ASP A 292 -1.18 21.64 7.87
C ASP A 292 -2.04 21.73 6.58
N LEU A 293 -2.50 20.56 6.11
CA LEU A 293 -3.09 20.39 4.79
C LEU A 293 -4.23 21.37 4.51
N GLU A 294 -5.22 21.45 5.41
CA GLU A 294 -6.37 22.34 5.20
C GLU A 294 -5.95 23.81 5.13
N ARG A 295 -4.99 24.25 5.97
CA ARG A 295 -4.47 25.62 5.93
C ARG A 295 -3.76 25.90 4.62
N TRP A 296 -2.95 24.97 4.11
CA TRP A 296 -2.22 25.18 2.85
C TRP A 296 -3.15 25.33 1.64
N LEU A 297 -4.24 24.55 1.61
CA LEU A 297 -5.28 24.67 0.59
C LEU A 297 -6.04 25.99 0.73
N LYS A 298 -6.49 26.32 1.95
CA LYS A 298 -7.21 27.56 2.25
C LYS A 298 -6.41 28.82 1.91
N ASP A 299 -5.13 28.83 2.21
CA ASP A 299 -4.23 29.97 1.99
C ASP A 299 -3.76 30.06 0.52
N GLY A 300 -4.21 29.16 -0.36
CA GLY A 300 -3.85 29.15 -1.78
C GLY A 300 -2.36 28.87 -2.04
N LEU A 301 -1.71 28.09 -1.18
CA LEU A 301 -0.30 27.77 -1.28
C LEU A 301 0.00 26.64 -2.28
N VAL A 302 -1.02 25.88 -2.63
CA VAL A 302 -0.94 24.63 -3.40
C VAL A 302 -2.00 24.64 -4.49
N ASP A 303 -1.60 24.22 -5.68
CA ASP A 303 -2.43 24.20 -6.89
C ASP A 303 -2.98 22.78 -7.19
N MET A 304 -2.31 21.73 -6.71
CA MET A 304 -2.69 20.32 -6.93
C MET A 304 -2.47 19.45 -5.69
N LEU A 305 -3.46 18.63 -5.35
CA LEU A 305 -3.40 17.67 -4.25
C LEU A 305 -3.38 16.22 -4.77
N VAL A 306 -2.27 15.53 -4.55
CA VAL A 306 -2.15 14.09 -4.77
C VAL A 306 -2.34 13.38 -3.43
N ALA A 307 -3.34 12.51 -3.35
CA ALA A 307 -3.66 11.84 -2.09
C ALA A 307 -3.32 10.35 -2.12
N THR A 308 -2.78 9.88 -0.99
CA THR A 308 -2.41 8.50 -0.65
C THR A 308 -1.09 7.98 -1.24
N GLY A 309 -0.67 6.82 -0.75
CA GLY A 309 0.48 6.08 -1.24
C GLY A 309 0.56 4.70 -0.59
N TYR A 310 1.23 4.61 0.56
CA TYR A 310 1.44 3.30 1.18
C TYR A 310 0.18 2.62 1.70
N PHE A 311 -0.81 3.42 2.12
CA PHE A 311 -2.11 3.03 2.65
C PHE A 311 -3.13 4.13 2.30
N ARG A 312 -4.42 3.81 2.49
CA ARG A 312 -5.56 4.72 2.34
C ARG A 312 -6.38 4.66 3.62
N LEU A 313 -6.80 5.80 4.14
CA LEU A 313 -7.56 5.91 5.39
C LEU A 313 -9.04 6.18 5.12
N ASN A 314 -9.37 6.90 4.06
CA ASN A 314 -10.70 7.43 3.81
C ASN A 314 -11.19 7.13 2.38
N PRO A 315 -12.51 7.22 2.12
CA PRO A 315 -13.06 7.24 0.77
C PRO A 315 -12.53 8.43 -0.04
N TRP A 316 -12.44 8.29 -1.36
CA TRP A 316 -11.93 9.37 -2.21
C TRP A 316 -12.76 10.65 -2.12
N GLN A 317 -14.07 10.52 -1.90
CA GLN A 317 -14.99 11.65 -1.74
C GLN A 317 -14.52 12.65 -0.69
N GLN A 318 -13.88 12.18 0.40
CA GLN A 318 -13.49 13.08 1.48
C GLN A 318 -12.38 14.04 1.02
N THR A 319 -11.35 13.52 0.34
CA THR A 319 -10.27 14.34 -0.22
C THR A 319 -10.78 15.18 -1.39
N ILE A 320 -11.64 14.63 -2.25
CA ILE A 320 -12.21 15.35 -3.40
C ILE A 320 -13.03 16.54 -2.91
N ALA A 321 -13.92 16.34 -1.93
CA ALA A 321 -14.70 17.42 -1.32
C ALA A 321 -13.80 18.48 -0.64
N LEU A 322 -12.68 18.07 -0.04
CA LEU A 322 -11.69 19.01 0.50
C LEU A 322 -11.06 19.87 -0.60
N GLY A 323 -10.71 19.27 -1.74
CA GLY A 323 -10.21 19.98 -2.91
C GLY A 323 -11.25 20.95 -3.48
N GLU A 324 -12.48 20.49 -3.70
CA GLU A 324 -13.60 21.32 -4.17
C GLU A 324 -13.86 22.52 -3.25
N LYS A 325 -13.83 22.32 -1.92
CA LYS A 325 -14.02 23.38 -0.92
C LYS A 325 -13.04 24.54 -1.10
N TYR A 326 -11.83 24.27 -1.57
CA TYR A 326 -10.76 25.27 -1.72
C TYR A 326 -10.34 25.51 -3.18
N GLY A 327 -11.06 24.94 -4.15
CA GLY A 327 -10.76 25.10 -5.58
C GLY A 327 -9.43 24.46 -6.02
N VAL A 328 -9.01 23.37 -5.37
CA VAL A 328 -7.76 22.65 -5.67
C VAL A 328 -8.07 21.30 -6.31
N ALA A 329 -7.45 21.01 -7.45
CA ALA A 329 -7.64 19.76 -8.17
C ALA A 329 -7.04 18.57 -7.40
N VAL A 330 -7.79 17.47 -7.32
CA VAL A 330 -7.43 16.26 -6.56
C VAL A 330 -7.16 15.09 -7.50
N TYR A 331 -6.01 14.46 -7.30
CA TYR A 331 -5.54 13.32 -8.08
C TYR A 331 -5.28 12.12 -7.16
N PRO A 332 -6.21 11.15 -7.08
CA PRO A 332 -5.98 9.90 -6.36
C PRO A 332 -4.74 9.16 -6.87
N CYS A 333 -3.82 8.85 -5.95
CA CYS A 333 -2.61 8.11 -6.26
C CYS A 333 -2.86 6.60 -6.29
N LEU A 334 -2.76 5.99 -7.47
CA LEU A 334 -2.75 4.54 -7.64
C LEU A 334 -1.30 4.03 -7.67
N SER A 335 -0.84 3.50 -6.53
CA SER A 335 0.44 2.78 -6.46
C SER A 335 0.31 1.29 -6.72
N GLU A 336 1.42 0.61 -7.04
CA GLU A 336 1.49 -0.86 -6.93
C GLU A 336 1.03 -1.34 -5.56
N SER A 337 0.48 -2.55 -5.49
CA SER A 337 0.07 -3.22 -4.27
C SER A 337 1.20 -4.08 -3.70
N ARG A 338 1.51 -3.88 -2.42
CA ARG A 338 2.43 -4.72 -1.62
C ARG A 338 1.70 -5.70 -0.70
N VAL A 339 0.38 -5.86 -0.89
CA VAL A 339 -0.40 -6.85 -0.14
C VAL A 339 0.20 -8.23 -0.40
N ARG A 340 0.44 -8.99 0.66
CA ARG A 340 1.02 -10.34 0.58
C ARG A 340 -0.07 -11.40 0.69
N GLY A 341 0.23 -12.61 0.26
CA GLY A 341 -0.65 -13.77 0.42
C GLY A 341 -1.79 -13.85 -0.61
N GLU A 342 -1.72 -13.09 -1.70
CA GLU A 342 -2.63 -13.20 -2.84
C GLU A 342 -2.47 -14.55 -3.56
N ASP A 343 -3.58 -15.12 -4.04
CA ASP A 343 -3.65 -16.38 -4.78
C ASP A 343 -4.35 -16.22 -6.15
N ARG A 344 -5.68 -16.40 -6.21
CA ARG A 344 -6.52 -16.40 -7.41
C ARG A 344 -6.60 -15.03 -8.08
N PHE A 345 -6.64 -13.97 -7.28
CA PHE A 345 -6.73 -12.59 -7.77
C PHE A 345 -5.51 -11.77 -7.37
N ARG A 346 -5.10 -10.86 -8.25
CA ARG A 346 -3.92 -10.00 -8.07
C ARG A 346 -4.32 -8.53 -8.10
N ARG A 347 -4.03 -7.78 -7.05
CA ARG A 347 -4.27 -6.33 -6.97
C ARG A 347 -3.45 -5.50 -7.97
N ASN A 348 -2.35 -6.06 -8.49
CA ASN A 348 -1.52 -5.44 -9.53
C ASN A 348 -1.96 -5.78 -10.97
N SER A 349 -3.06 -6.50 -11.16
CA SER A 349 -3.62 -6.80 -12.49
C SER A 349 -4.16 -5.56 -13.20
N VAL A 350 -4.24 -5.62 -14.53
CA VAL A 350 -4.86 -4.59 -15.38
C VAL A 350 -6.29 -4.30 -14.94
N GLU A 351 -7.10 -5.33 -14.69
CA GLU A 351 -8.51 -5.16 -14.29
C GLU A 351 -8.64 -4.49 -12.91
N SER A 352 -7.69 -4.72 -12.00
CA SER A 352 -7.64 -4.04 -10.71
C SER A 352 -7.35 -2.54 -10.86
N TYR A 353 -6.38 -2.17 -11.71
CA TYR A 353 -6.10 -0.75 -11.98
C TYR A 353 -7.30 -0.05 -12.65
N ARG A 354 -7.98 -0.71 -13.59
CA ARG A 354 -9.23 -0.20 -14.19
C ARG A 354 -10.32 -0.01 -13.13
N GLY A 355 -10.51 -0.98 -12.23
CA GLY A 355 -11.46 -0.88 -11.12
C GLY A 355 -11.15 0.27 -10.15
N ARG A 356 -9.87 0.46 -9.82
CA ARG A 356 -9.40 1.55 -8.95
C ARG A 356 -9.58 2.92 -9.59
N ALA A 357 -9.26 3.07 -10.87
CA ALA A 357 -9.48 4.31 -11.62
C ALA A 357 -10.97 4.61 -11.78
N SER A 358 -11.78 3.60 -12.11
CA SER A 358 -13.25 3.73 -12.18
C SER A 358 -13.83 4.23 -10.85
N ASN A 359 -13.40 3.66 -9.71
CA ASN A 359 -13.79 4.15 -8.39
C ASN A 359 -13.42 5.61 -8.16
N ALA A 360 -12.18 5.99 -8.44
CA ALA A 360 -11.69 7.36 -8.24
C ALA A 360 -12.43 8.39 -9.11
N LEU A 361 -12.62 8.09 -10.40
CA LEU A 361 -13.30 8.98 -11.35
C LEU A 361 -14.80 9.08 -11.05
N ALA A 362 -15.45 7.98 -10.67
CA ALA A 362 -16.86 8.00 -10.25
C ALA A 362 -17.07 8.82 -8.97
N ASP A 363 -16.07 8.88 -8.09
CA ASP A 363 -16.09 9.70 -6.87
C ASP A 363 -15.77 11.19 -7.14
N GLY A 364 -15.45 11.58 -8.38
CA GLY A 364 -15.25 12.98 -8.80
C GLY A 364 -13.80 13.43 -9.00
N ALA A 365 -12.83 12.51 -9.07
CA ALA A 365 -11.42 12.87 -9.24
C ALA A 365 -11.16 13.67 -10.53
N ASN A 366 -10.22 14.62 -10.48
CA ASN A 366 -9.85 15.43 -11.65
C ASN A 366 -8.97 14.66 -12.66
N GLY A 367 -8.37 13.56 -12.21
CA GLY A 367 -7.52 12.67 -12.98
C GLY A 367 -6.92 11.58 -12.09
N ILE A 368 -6.04 10.76 -12.66
CA ILE A 368 -5.39 9.66 -11.93
C ILE A 368 -3.89 9.89 -11.88
N TYR A 369 -3.30 9.70 -10.70
CA TYR A 369 -1.87 9.74 -10.50
C TYR A 369 -1.30 8.33 -10.32
N LEU A 370 -0.32 7.93 -11.13
CA LEU A 370 0.34 6.62 -11.05
C LEU A 370 1.71 6.74 -10.39
N TYR A 371 1.96 5.92 -9.37
CA TYR A 371 3.23 5.87 -8.66
C TYR A 371 3.75 4.43 -8.59
N ASN A 372 5.05 4.19 -8.81
CA ASN A 372 5.61 2.83 -8.90
C ASN A 372 4.90 1.94 -9.95
N TYR A 373 4.39 2.52 -11.03
CA TYR A 373 3.87 1.80 -12.18
C TYR A 373 4.81 2.02 -13.37
N PHE A 374 5.80 1.14 -13.53
CA PHE A 374 6.94 1.37 -14.41
C PHE A 374 6.90 0.61 -15.73
N ASN A 375 5.80 -0.07 -16.08
CA ASN A 375 5.68 -0.70 -17.40
C ASN A 375 5.19 0.34 -18.42
N PRO A 376 6.06 0.89 -19.29
CA PRO A 376 5.65 1.94 -20.22
C PRO A 376 4.79 1.42 -21.38
N ASN A 377 4.79 0.11 -21.62
CA ASN A 377 4.06 -0.53 -22.72
C ASN A 377 2.67 -1.04 -22.31
N SER A 378 2.21 -0.68 -21.10
CA SER A 378 0.90 -1.10 -20.61
C SER A 378 -0.24 -0.41 -21.38
N THR A 379 -1.32 -1.14 -21.64
CA THR A 379 -2.53 -0.54 -22.24
C THR A 379 -3.19 0.48 -21.32
N LEU A 380 -2.91 0.41 -20.01
CA LEU A 380 -3.47 1.31 -19.00
C LEU A 380 -3.19 2.80 -19.28
N TRP A 381 -2.08 3.12 -19.95
CA TRP A 381 -1.75 4.48 -20.36
C TRP A 381 -2.75 5.08 -21.36
N ASN A 382 -3.53 4.23 -22.04
CA ASN A 382 -4.57 4.63 -22.99
C ASN A 382 -5.99 4.44 -22.45
N GLU A 383 -6.14 3.96 -21.22
CA GLU A 383 -7.43 3.55 -20.67
C GLU A 383 -7.83 4.35 -19.43
N LEU A 384 -6.92 4.54 -18.47
CA LEU A 384 -7.28 4.89 -17.08
C LEU A 384 -7.74 6.35 -16.87
N GLY A 385 -7.35 7.26 -17.76
CA GLY A 385 -7.52 8.70 -17.59
C GLY A 385 -8.86 9.24 -18.09
N ASP A 386 -9.69 8.40 -18.71
CA ASP A 386 -11.00 8.80 -19.21
C ASP A 386 -12.08 7.74 -18.89
N THR A 387 -13.19 8.20 -18.31
CA THR A 387 -14.39 7.38 -18.07
C THR A 387 -14.95 6.73 -19.34
N GLN A 388 -14.75 7.33 -20.52
CA GLN A 388 -15.18 6.76 -21.78
C GLN A 388 -14.32 5.57 -22.20
N THR A 389 -12.99 5.67 -22.05
CA THR A 389 -12.07 4.57 -22.38
C THR A 389 -12.12 3.44 -21.36
N LEU A 390 -12.47 3.74 -20.10
CA LEU A 390 -12.73 2.71 -19.08
C LEU A 390 -14.07 2.00 -19.22
N ARG A 391 -15.00 2.57 -20.00
CA ARG A 391 -16.36 2.05 -20.09
C ARG A 391 -16.36 0.66 -20.70
N TYR A 392 -17.09 -0.27 -20.10
CA TYR A 392 -17.25 -1.64 -20.58
C TYR A 392 -15.96 -2.47 -20.70
N LEU A 393 -14.87 -2.05 -20.05
CA LEU A 393 -13.71 -2.91 -19.84
C LEU A 393 -13.90 -3.75 -18.58
N ASP A 394 -13.37 -4.97 -18.58
CA ASP A 394 -13.36 -5.85 -17.42
C ASP A 394 -12.62 -5.22 -16.24
N LYS A 395 -13.21 -5.34 -15.05
CA LYS A 395 -12.72 -4.73 -13.82
C LYS A 395 -12.78 -5.67 -12.64
N LYS A 396 -11.84 -5.49 -11.72
CA LYS A 396 -11.81 -6.15 -10.41
C LYS A 396 -11.79 -5.10 -9.31
N PHE A 397 -12.71 -5.23 -8.36
CA PHE A 397 -12.88 -4.32 -7.24
C PHE A 397 -12.54 -5.06 -5.95
N PHE A 398 -11.44 -4.65 -5.30
CA PHE A 398 -11.02 -5.17 -4.00
C PHE A 398 -11.52 -4.26 -2.88
N VAL A 399 -11.81 -4.83 -1.71
CA VAL A 399 -12.12 -4.05 -0.50
C VAL A 399 -10.93 -3.17 -0.10
N THR A 400 -9.73 -3.74 -0.07
CA THR A 400 -8.49 -3.02 0.25
C THR A 400 -7.42 -3.35 -0.78
N VAL A 401 -6.74 -2.34 -1.33
CA VAL A 401 -5.62 -2.51 -2.30
C VAL A 401 -4.24 -2.27 -1.67
N ARG A 402 -4.18 -1.57 -0.54
CA ARG A 402 -2.94 -1.19 0.14
C ARG A 402 -3.12 -1.35 1.65
N ASP A 403 -2.28 -2.14 2.29
CA ASP A 403 -2.44 -2.56 3.70
C ASP A 403 -1.22 -2.24 4.59
N ARG A 404 -0.36 -1.30 4.19
CA ARG A 404 0.72 -0.85 5.09
C ARG A 404 0.09 -0.24 6.34
N ASN A 405 0.58 -0.64 7.51
CA ASN A 405 0.07 -0.15 8.78
C ASN A 405 0.26 1.38 8.93
N PRO A 406 -0.81 2.19 9.06
CA PRO A 406 -0.71 3.62 9.34
C PRO A 406 0.02 3.94 10.65
N ASP A 407 0.04 2.98 11.60
CA ASP A 407 0.76 3.12 12.87
C ASP A 407 2.29 3.13 12.67
N SER A 408 2.79 2.75 11.49
CA SER A 408 4.24 2.73 11.19
C SER A 408 4.86 4.12 11.07
N THR A 409 4.03 5.13 10.79
CA THR A 409 4.45 6.53 10.69
C THR A 409 3.82 7.40 11.76
N LEU A 410 2.72 7.01 12.41
CA LEU A 410 2.07 7.77 13.49
C LEU A 410 1.46 6.82 14.54
N VAL A 411 1.84 6.89 15.82
CA VAL A 411 1.23 6.01 16.85
C VAL A 411 -0.29 6.24 16.91
N GLY A 412 -1.08 5.16 16.82
CA GLY A 412 -2.53 5.24 16.77
C GLY A 412 -3.07 5.74 15.43
N GLY A 413 -2.25 5.81 14.38
CA GLY A 413 -2.61 6.27 13.05
C GLY A 413 -3.81 5.53 12.42
N SER A 414 -4.03 4.28 12.81
CA SER A 414 -5.19 3.47 12.41
C SER A 414 -6.54 4.05 12.86
N GLN A 415 -6.59 4.88 13.90
CA GLN A 415 -7.83 5.53 14.36
C GLN A 415 -8.42 6.52 13.36
N TYR A 416 -7.59 7.01 12.42
CA TYR A 416 -8.01 7.94 11.37
C TYR A 416 -8.59 7.21 10.14
N SER A 417 -8.64 5.87 10.15
CA SER A 417 -9.18 5.07 9.06
C SER A 417 -10.70 4.92 9.20
N THR A 418 -11.42 5.28 8.16
CA THR A 418 -12.88 5.11 8.04
C THR A 418 -13.28 4.03 7.04
N ILE A 419 -12.33 3.52 6.25
CA ILE A 419 -12.55 2.42 5.31
C ILE A 419 -12.18 1.06 5.92
N PRO A 420 -12.81 -0.04 5.45
CA PRO A 420 -12.47 -1.39 5.90
C PRO A 420 -11.04 -1.79 5.50
N LEU A 421 -10.41 -2.57 6.37
CA LEU A 421 -9.17 -3.29 6.13
C LEU A 421 -9.48 -4.78 6.00
N LEU A 422 -9.43 -5.29 4.77
CA LEU A 422 -9.58 -6.72 4.47
C LEU A 422 -8.60 -7.11 3.36
N THR A 423 -7.60 -7.88 3.74
CA THR A 423 -6.59 -8.48 2.85
C THR A 423 -6.19 -9.85 3.38
N PRO A 424 -5.48 -10.69 2.61
CA PRO A 424 -5.06 -12.00 3.10
C PRO A 424 -4.22 -11.97 4.39
N THR A 425 -3.59 -10.84 4.69
CA THR A 425 -2.80 -10.57 5.91
C THR A 425 -3.62 -9.91 7.04
N HIS A 426 -4.84 -9.47 6.76
CA HIS A 426 -5.78 -8.83 7.67
C HIS A 426 -7.19 -9.43 7.46
N SER A 427 -7.34 -10.71 7.79
CA SER A 427 -8.60 -11.42 7.67
C SER A 427 -9.61 -10.98 8.73
N GLN A 428 -10.89 -11.26 8.48
CA GLN A 428 -11.98 -11.00 9.41
C GLN A 428 -12.72 -12.28 9.76
N THR A 429 -12.92 -12.51 11.05
CA THR A 429 -13.71 -13.64 11.56
C THR A 429 -15.19 -13.48 11.17
N ILE A 430 -15.81 -14.59 10.77
CA ILE A 430 -17.23 -14.71 10.46
C ILE A 430 -17.84 -15.73 11.43
N SER A 431 -18.90 -15.34 12.15
CA SER A 431 -19.69 -16.28 12.94
C SER A 431 -21.18 -15.97 12.86
N SER A 432 -22.01 -16.77 13.53
CA SER A 432 -23.45 -16.54 13.64
C SER A 432 -23.76 -15.31 14.51
N SER A 433 -23.03 -15.15 15.62
CA SER A 433 -23.11 -14.01 16.56
C SER A 433 -22.46 -12.74 16.01
N LYS A 434 -21.42 -12.88 15.19
CA LYS A 434 -20.67 -11.77 14.60
C LYS A 434 -20.53 -11.96 13.08
N PRO A 435 -21.57 -11.57 12.30
CA PRO A 435 -21.48 -11.55 10.86
C PRO A 435 -20.35 -10.64 10.38
N LEU A 436 -19.70 -11.04 9.28
CA LEU A 436 -18.90 -10.15 8.47
C LEU A 436 -19.82 -9.07 7.88
N ALA A 437 -19.42 -7.82 7.96
CA ALA A 437 -20.03 -6.70 7.25
C ALA A 437 -18.92 -5.78 6.74
N THR A 438 -18.86 -5.58 5.42
CA THR A 438 -17.86 -4.72 4.78
C THR A 438 -18.42 -4.10 3.51
N GLU A 439 -17.78 -3.02 3.05
CA GLU A 439 -18.14 -2.35 1.80
C GLU A 439 -17.10 -2.65 0.71
N VAL A 440 -17.58 -3.02 -0.48
CA VAL A 440 -16.80 -2.99 -1.73
C VAL A 440 -17.28 -1.83 -2.60
N ARG A 441 -16.36 -0.98 -3.06
CA ARG A 441 -16.70 0.13 -3.96
C ARG A 441 -16.60 -0.30 -5.41
N ILE A 442 -17.65 -0.02 -6.18
CA ILE A 442 -17.78 -0.34 -7.61
C ILE A 442 -18.11 0.95 -8.36
N GLY A 443 -17.14 1.51 -9.10
CA GLY A 443 -17.28 2.78 -9.82
C GLY A 443 -18.08 2.66 -11.11
N ASP A 444 -18.33 1.44 -11.58
CA ASP A 444 -19.11 1.19 -12.78
C ASP A 444 -20.62 1.35 -12.50
N ASP A 445 -21.31 2.09 -13.39
CA ASP A 445 -22.76 2.15 -13.40
C ASP A 445 -23.32 0.95 -14.19
N ILE A 446 -23.46 -0.18 -13.49
CA ILE A 446 -23.98 -1.43 -14.03
C ILE A 446 -25.41 -1.26 -14.58
N ALA A 447 -26.22 -0.43 -13.93
CA ALA A 447 -27.58 -0.14 -14.39
C ALA A 447 -27.58 0.66 -15.70
N ALA A 448 -26.66 1.62 -15.87
CA ALA A 448 -26.49 2.32 -17.15
C ALA A 448 -25.97 1.39 -18.25
N ALA A 449 -25.09 0.44 -17.93
CA ALA A 449 -24.64 -0.56 -18.89
C ALA A 449 -25.82 -1.41 -19.39
N ALA A 450 -26.69 -1.87 -18.49
CA ALA A 450 -27.89 -2.61 -18.85
C ALA A 450 -28.85 -1.79 -19.72
N ARG A 451 -29.07 -0.50 -19.40
CA ARG A 451 -29.87 0.42 -20.24
C ARG A 451 -29.27 0.62 -21.64
N ALA A 452 -27.95 0.49 -21.77
CA ALA A 452 -27.23 0.54 -23.04
C ALA A 452 -27.19 -0.81 -23.78
N GLY A 453 -27.96 -1.82 -23.33
CA GLY A 453 -28.05 -3.13 -23.97
C GLY A 453 -26.87 -4.07 -23.67
N ARG A 454 -26.05 -3.77 -22.65
CA ARG A 454 -24.99 -4.66 -22.17
C ARG A 454 -25.52 -5.61 -21.10
N THR A 455 -24.89 -6.77 -20.97
CA THR A 455 -25.24 -7.78 -19.97
C THR A 455 -24.00 -8.15 -19.16
N PRO A 456 -23.44 -7.22 -18.37
CA PRO A 456 -22.22 -7.50 -17.61
C PRO A 456 -22.48 -8.61 -16.59
N LYS A 457 -21.57 -9.57 -16.52
CA LYS A 457 -21.55 -10.59 -15.47
C LYS A 457 -20.84 -9.98 -14.25
N VAL A 458 -21.56 -9.92 -13.13
CA VAL A 458 -21.01 -9.47 -11.85
C VAL A 458 -20.87 -10.68 -10.93
N THR A 459 -19.66 -10.93 -10.43
CA THR A 459 -19.39 -12.05 -9.53
C THR A 459 -18.78 -11.55 -8.23
N LEU A 460 -19.33 -11.95 -7.09
CA LEU A 460 -18.72 -11.76 -5.77
C LEU A 460 -17.85 -12.97 -5.46
N HIS A 461 -16.57 -12.73 -5.23
CA HIS A 461 -15.60 -13.74 -4.81
C HIS A 461 -15.20 -13.50 -3.36
N MET A 462 -15.35 -14.51 -2.51
CA MET A 462 -14.91 -14.46 -1.12
C MET A 462 -13.90 -15.57 -0.84
N ARG A 463 -12.73 -15.21 -0.31
CA ARG A 463 -11.73 -16.19 0.12
C ARG A 463 -12.02 -16.60 1.55
N ILE A 464 -12.52 -17.81 1.73
CA ILE A 464 -12.85 -18.39 3.04
C ILE A 464 -12.26 -19.79 3.04
N PRO A 465 -10.97 -19.95 3.39
CA PRO A 465 -10.26 -21.18 3.07
C PRO A 465 -10.82 -22.44 3.73
N LEU A 466 -11.52 -22.27 4.86
CA LEU A 466 -12.12 -23.35 5.64
C LEU A 466 -13.58 -23.65 5.27
N LEU A 467 -14.10 -22.98 4.25
CA LEU A 467 -15.43 -23.24 3.75
C LEU A 467 -15.42 -24.51 2.88
N SER A 468 -16.19 -25.52 3.26
CA SER A 468 -16.32 -26.76 2.50
C SER A 468 -17.61 -26.83 1.68
N GLN A 469 -18.67 -26.17 2.13
CA GLN A 469 -19.98 -26.15 1.46
C GLN A 469 -20.62 -24.75 1.53
N ALA A 470 -21.26 -24.33 0.45
CA ALA A 470 -21.88 -23.00 0.37
C ALA A 470 -23.01 -22.77 1.40
N ASN A 471 -23.75 -23.83 1.77
CA ASN A 471 -24.83 -23.76 2.76
C ASN A 471 -24.34 -23.46 4.20
N GLN A 472 -23.02 -23.47 4.44
CA GLN A 472 -22.44 -23.06 5.72
C GLN A 472 -22.50 -21.54 5.92
N LEU A 473 -22.72 -20.77 4.85
CA LEU A 473 -22.79 -19.32 4.85
C LEU A 473 -24.14 -18.79 4.34
N VAL A 474 -24.61 -17.74 4.99
CA VAL A 474 -25.62 -16.84 4.41
C VAL A 474 -24.89 -15.57 4.00
N THR A 475 -24.74 -15.37 2.70
CA THR A 475 -24.13 -14.17 2.11
C THR A 475 -25.21 -13.26 1.53
N THR A 476 -25.10 -11.95 1.78
CA THR A 476 -25.95 -10.94 1.13
C THR A 476 -25.11 -9.86 0.45
N PHE A 477 -25.65 -9.32 -0.65
CA PHE A 477 -25.12 -8.17 -1.36
C PHE A 477 -26.20 -7.09 -1.39
N ASN A 478 -25.91 -5.91 -0.84
CA ASN A 478 -26.89 -4.84 -0.64
C ASN A 478 -28.21 -5.31 -0.01
N GLY A 479 -28.14 -6.24 0.95
CA GLY A 479 -29.28 -6.82 1.65
C GLY A 479 -30.01 -7.94 0.89
N THR A 480 -29.65 -8.21 -0.37
CA THR A 480 -30.21 -9.33 -1.14
C THR A 480 -29.39 -10.59 -0.89
N LYS A 481 -30.04 -11.67 -0.43
CA LYS A 481 -29.39 -12.96 -0.23
C LYS A 481 -28.92 -13.53 -1.56
N LEU A 482 -27.65 -13.92 -1.63
CA LEU A 482 -27.08 -14.62 -2.78
C LEU A 482 -27.32 -16.12 -2.64
N LEU A 483 -27.70 -16.77 -3.75
CA LEU A 483 -28.00 -18.20 -3.82
C LEU A 483 -26.93 -18.93 -4.64
N ASP A 484 -26.91 -20.26 -4.54
CA ASP A 484 -26.14 -21.15 -5.42
C ASP A 484 -24.62 -20.85 -5.47
N GLY A 485 -24.06 -20.46 -4.32
CA GLY A 485 -22.63 -20.19 -4.20
C GLY A 485 -21.78 -21.41 -4.56
N GLN A 486 -20.72 -21.18 -5.34
CA GLN A 486 -19.82 -22.24 -5.81
C GLN A 486 -18.54 -22.23 -4.99
N ALA A 487 -18.43 -23.16 -4.04
CA ALA A 487 -17.24 -23.32 -3.22
C ALA A 487 -16.18 -24.16 -3.95
N SER A 488 -14.97 -23.62 -4.11
CA SER A 488 -13.83 -24.32 -4.73
C SER A 488 -12.50 -23.73 -4.25
N ASN A 489 -11.55 -24.59 -3.89
CA ASN A 489 -10.17 -24.20 -3.54
C ASN A 489 -10.08 -23.07 -2.48
N GLY A 490 -10.92 -23.12 -1.45
CA GLY A 490 -10.94 -22.10 -0.39
C GLY A 490 -11.57 -20.76 -0.78
N TRP A 491 -12.23 -20.71 -1.94
CA TRP A 491 -13.02 -19.59 -2.41
C TRP A 491 -14.49 -19.98 -2.53
N ILE A 492 -15.38 -18.99 -2.42
CA ILE A 492 -16.77 -19.11 -2.83
C ILE A 492 -17.14 -17.97 -3.76
N ASP A 493 -17.74 -18.34 -4.89
CA ASP A 493 -18.20 -17.42 -5.92
C ASP A 493 -19.73 -17.35 -5.93
N TYR A 494 -20.27 -16.15 -6.02
CA TYR A 494 -21.70 -15.91 -6.19
C TYR A 494 -21.93 -15.02 -7.41
N ASP A 495 -22.83 -15.43 -8.29
CA ASP A 495 -23.38 -14.52 -9.30
C ASP A 495 -24.20 -13.43 -8.58
N VAL A 496 -23.90 -12.17 -8.89
CA VAL A 496 -24.58 -11.00 -8.31
C VAL A 496 -25.52 -10.42 -9.36
N PRO A 497 -26.83 -10.35 -9.11
CA PRO A 497 -27.77 -9.74 -10.05
C PRO A 497 -27.38 -8.28 -10.34
N ALA A 498 -27.25 -7.93 -11.62
CA ALA A 498 -26.89 -6.57 -12.04
C ALA A 498 -27.83 -5.48 -11.46
N SER A 499 -29.10 -5.82 -11.21
CA SER A 499 -30.12 -4.91 -10.66
C SER A 499 -29.89 -4.48 -9.21
N ILE A 500 -29.10 -5.24 -8.44
CA ILE A 500 -28.83 -4.91 -7.03
C ILE A 500 -27.50 -4.19 -6.84
N VAL A 501 -26.69 -4.05 -7.89
CA VAL A 501 -25.39 -3.38 -7.85
C VAL A 501 -25.57 -1.87 -7.96
N LYS A 502 -24.94 -1.13 -7.05
CA LYS A 502 -24.93 0.33 -7.03
C LYS A 502 -23.60 0.86 -7.55
N GLN A 503 -23.62 1.98 -8.26
CA GLN A 503 -22.41 2.77 -8.45
C GLN A 503 -22.00 3.36 -7.09
N GLY A 504 -20.75 3.15 -6.69
CA GLY A 504 -20.22 3.52 -5.39
C GLY A 504 -20.19 2.35 -4.40
N GLY A 505 -20.58 2.61 -3.14
CA GLY A 505 -20.48 1.64 -2.05
C GLY A 505 -21.52 0.52 -2.13
N ASN A 506 -21.07 -0.73 -2.07
CA ASN A 506 -21.92 -1.92 -2.03
C ASN A 506 -21.63 -2.73 -0.76
N GLN A 507 -22.66 -3.00 0.03
CA GLN A 507 -22.53 -3.72 1.29
C GLN A 507 -22.50 -5.23 1.05
N VAL A 508 -21.51 -5.90 1.60
CA VAL A 508 -21.38 -7.35 1.60
C VAL A 508 -21.46 -7.83 3.05
N THR A 509 -22.40 -8.73 3.32
CA THR A 509 -22.49 -9.38 4.63
C THR A 509 -22.39 -10.89 4.49
N ALA A 510 -21.76 -11.55 5.45
CA ALA A 510 -21.75 -13.00 5.52
C ALA A 510 -21.88 -13.46 6.98
N SER A 511 -22.69 -14.49 7.23
CA SER A 511 -22.85 -15.09 8.55
C SER A 511 -22.81 -16.61 8.44
N VAL A 512 -22.25 -17.26 9.46
CA VAL A 512 -22.19 -18.73 9.54
C VAL A 512 -23.55 -19.25 9.95
N GLN A 513 -24.12 -20.18 9.18
CA GLN A 513 -25.45 -20.75 9.46
C GLN A 513 -25.36 -22.03 10.31
N SER A 514 -24.47 -22.96 9.94
CA SER A 514 -24.19 -24.16 10.73
C SER A 514 -22.82 -24.73 10.36
N LEU A 515 -21.97 -24.94 11.35
CA LEU A 515 -20.78 -25.79 11.22
C LEU A 515 -21.01 -27.09 12.01
N PRO A 516 -20.54 -28.24 11.52
CA PRO A 516 -20.49 -29.46 12.33
C PRO A 516 -19.72 -29.18 13.63
N GLN A 517 -20.30 -29.53 14.78
CA GLN A 517 -19.69 -29.34 16.11
C GLN A 517 -19.41 -30.66 16.84
N ASN A 518 -19.50 -31.81 16.19
CA ASN A 518 -19.17 -33.07 16.85
C ASN A 518 -17.65 -33.16 17.12
N ALA A 519 -17.25 -33.84 18.18
CA ALA A 519 -15.86 -33.87 18.66
C ALA A 519 -14.84 -34.35 17.61
N ASP A 520 -15.28 -35.14 16.61
CA ASP A 520 -14.46 -35.69 15.53
C ASP A 520 -14.45 -34.83 14.25
N SER A 521 -15.23 -33.74 14.21
CA SER A 521 -15.21 -32.79 13.09
C SER A 521 -14.07 -31.79 13.23
N TRP A 522 -12.99 -32.04 12.48
CA TRP A 522 -11.89 -31.09 12.38
C TRP A 522 -12.13 -30.16 11.19
N THR A 523 -12.12 -28.86 11.45
CA THR A 523 -12.19 -27.81 10.41
C THR A 523 -10.97 -27.86 9.51
N ILE A 524 -9.80 -28.17 10.07
CA ILE A 524 -8.54 -28.36 9.35
C ILE A 524 -7.87 -29.63 9.83
N LYS A 525 -7.27 -30.36 8.87
CA LYS A 525 -6.32 -31.42 9.12
C LYS A 525 -5.11 -31.18 8.23
N TYR A 526 -3.94 -31.06 8.83
CA TYR A 526 -2.65 -31.16 8.18
C TYR A 526 -1.99 -32.42 8.73
N ASP A 527 -1.54 -33.31 7.85
CA ASP A 527 -1.10 -34.66 8.21
C ASP A 527 0.43 -34.85 8.14
N GLY A 528 1.18 -33.74 8.06
CA GLY A 528 2.65 -33.77 8.11
C GLY A 528 3.35 -34.36 6.88
N SER A 529 2.60 -35.00 5.98
CA SER A 529 3.13 -35.79 4.87
C SER A 529 3.79 -34.95 3.78
N GLU A 530 3.41 -33.68 3.67
CA GLU A 530 3.99 -32.68 2.79
C GLU A 530 4.28 -31.38 3.55
N LYS A 531 5.07 -30.47 2.97
CA LYS A 531 5.22 -29.14 3.58
C LYS A 531 3.86 -28.43 3.64
N PRO A 532 3.56 -27.66 4.72
CA PRO A 532 2.28 -26.96 4.82
C PRO A 532 2.06 -26.05 3.60
N ALA A 533 1.09 -26.44 2.77
CA ALA A 533 0.73 -25.73 1.55
C ALA A 533 -0.27 -24.60 1.83
N SER A 534 -0.91 -24.09 0.78
CA SER A 534 -1.95 -23.06 0.85
C SER A 534 -3.07 -23.44 1.81
N ILE A 535 -2.93 -22.94 3.02
CA ILE A 535 -3.72 -21.96 3.79
C ILE A 535 -2.80 -21.41 4.90
N TRP A 536 -1.74 -22.17 5.21
CA TRP A 536 -0.61 -21.82 6.04
C TRP A 536 0.32 -20.84 5.33
N ARG A 537 0.81 -19.87 6.09
CA ARG A 537 1.85 -18.92 5.71
C ARG A 537 3.09 -19.22 6.52
N ARG A 538 4.18 -19.59 5.85
CA ARG A 538 5.51 -19.65 6.47
C ARG A 538 6.00 -18.23 6.74
N ASP A 539 6.54 -18.01 7.94
CA ASP A 539 7.30 -16.80 8.22
C ASP A 539 8.55 -16.72 7.31
N PRO A 540 9.07 -15.51 7.02
CA PRO A 540 10.24 -15.36 6.15
C PRO A 540 11.44 -16.20 6.59
N GLY A 541 11.66 -16.32 7.91
CA GLY A 541 12.80 -17.01 8.49
C GLY A 541 14.14 -16.36 8.11
N SER A 542 15.22 -17.13 8.30
CA SER A 542 16.57 -16.82 7.83
C SER A 542 17.20 -18.06 7.19
N GLU A 543 18.42 -17.95 6.67
CA GLU A 543 19.22 -19.09 6.21
C GLU A 543 19.47 -20.16 7.29
N ARG A 544 19.26 -19.81 8.57
CA ARG A 544 19.42 -20.71 9.72
C ARG A 544 18.10 -21.35 10.17
N THR A 545 17.01 -21.01 9.49
CA THR A 545 15.71 -21.65 9.71
C THR A 545 15.47 -22.71 8.65
N ILE A 546 15.08 -23.90 9.08
CA ILE A 546 14.86 -25.06 8.21
C ILE A 546 13.43 -25.55 8.41
N ASP A 547 12.77 -25.86 7.30
CA ASP A 547 11.52 -26.61 7.23
C ASP A 547 11.71 -27.70 6.18
N THR A 548 11.84 -28.96 6.56
CA THR A 548 12.05 -30.05 5.60
C THR A 548 11.33 -31.30 6.04
N LEU A 549 10.96 -32.15 5.09
CA LEU A 549 10.43 -33.46 5.41
C LEU A 549 11.60 -34.38 5.72
N VAL A 550 11.50 -35.10 6.84
CA VAL A 550 12.42 -36.16 7.27
C VAL A 550 11.56 -37.36 7.59
N ASP A 551 11.75 -38.46 6.86
CA ASP A 551 11.03 -39.72 7.04
C ASP A 551 9.49 -39.58 7.09
N GLY A 552 8.94 -38.65 6.30
CA GLY A 552 7.49 -38.40 6.22
C GLY A 552 6.93 -37.46 7.28
N THR A 553 7.77 -36.84 8.11
CA THR A 553 7.37 -35.85 9.11
C THR A 553 8.05 -34.50 8.86
N LEU A 554 7.36 -33.40 9.16
CA LEU A 554 7.91 -32.05 8.99
C LEU A 554 8.86 -31.70 10.14
N LEU A 555 10.15 -31.59 9.86
CA LEU A 555 11.12 -30.94 10.74
C LEU A 555 11.01 -29.42 10.57
N ILE A 556 10.78 -28.71 11.67
CA ILE A 556 11.00 -27.25 11.72
C ILE A 556 12.10 -26.98 12.75
N ALA A 557 13.11 -26.23 12.32
CA ALA A 557 14.27 -25.87 13.13
C ALA A 557 14.59 -24.39 12.99
N ASP A 558 14.92 -23.76 14.11
CA ASP A 558 15.64 -22.50 14.16
C ASP A 558 16.94 -22.71 14.92
N ARG A 559 18.06 -22.56 14.21
CA ARG A 559 19.41 -22.68 14.75
C ARG A 559 20.11 -21.33 14.84
N GLY A 560 19.35 -20.25 14.61
CA GLY A 560 19.80 -18.89 14.70
C GLY A 560 19.80 -18.35 16.12
N THR A 561 20.67 -17.37 16.37
CA THR A 561 20.70 -16.61 17.64
C THR A 561 20.62 -15.11 17.40
N ALA A 562 20.50 -14.67 16.13
CA ALA A 562 20.37 -13.27 15.82
C ALA A 562 18.94 -12.76 16.07
N SER A 563 18.83 -11.47 16.31
CA SER A 563 17.52 -10.84 16.48
C SER A 563 16.69 -10.94 15.20
N GLY A 564 15.45 -11.41 15.32
CA GLY A 564 14.53 -11.66 14.20
C GLY A 564 14.57 -13.09 13.64
N GLU A 565 15.46 -13.96 14.11
CA GLU A 565 15.47 -15.38 13.71
C GLU A 565 14.38 -16.16 14.48
N TYR A 566 13.49 -16.80 13.72
CA TYR A 566 12.45 -17.75 14.13
C TYR A 566 11.71 -18.24 12.87
N CYS A 567 11.00 -19.38 12.94
CA CYS A 567 10.20 -19.86 11.83
C CYS A 567 8.90 -20.51 12.29
N TYR A 568 7.78 -19.99 11.78
CA TYR A 568 6.45 -20.54 12.04
C TYR A 568 5.66 -20.71 10.75
N PHE A 569 4.81 -21.72 10.72
CA PHE A 569 3.65 -21.74 9.85
C PHE A 569 2.46 -21.16 10.60
N ARG A 570 1.80 -20.18 9.98
CA ARG A 570 0.71 -19.40 10.58
C ARG A 570 -0.52 -19.44 9.71
N MET A 571 -1.70 -19.52 10.32
CA MET A 571 -2.95 -19.50 9.58
C MET A 571 -4.02 -18.77 10.39
N PRO A 572 -4.76 -17.82 9.79
CA PRO A 572 -5.97 -17.31 10.40
C PRO A 572 -7.03 -18.41 10.48
N TRP A 573 -7.47 -18.72 11.70
CA TRP A 573 -8.40 -19.81 11.99
C TRP A 573 -9.80 -19.34 12.40
N GLY A 574 -9.96 -18.06 12.77
CA GLY A 574 -11.25 -17.47 13.10
C GLY A 574 -11.74 -17.71 14.53
N ALA A 575 -10.94 -18.25 15.46
CA ALA A 575 -11.36 -18.55 16.84
C ALA A 575 -12.15 -17.42 17.52
N GLU A 576 -13.36 -17.71 18.01
CA GLU A 576 -14.21 -16.73 18.68
C GLU A 576 -14.10 -16.91 20.20
N PRO A 577 -13.78 -15.87 20.99
CA PRO A 577 -13.67 -15.99 22.45
C PRO A 577 -14.93 -16.58 23.12
N ALA A 578 -16.11 -16.33 22.56
CA ALA A 578 -17.40 -16.80 23.08
C ALA A 578 -17.72 -18.26 22.75
N SER A 579 -16.86 -18.96 22.00
CA SER A 579 -17.08 -20.35 21.59
C SER A 579 -15.84 -21.21 21.85
N GLU A 580 -16.05 -22.47 22.19
CA GLU A 580 -14.95 -23.42 22.31
C GLU A 580 -14.21 -23.55 20.98
N THR A 581 -12.89 -23.41 21.04
CA THR A 581 -11.99 -23.57 19.90
C THR A 581 -10.86 -24.51 20.31
N VAL A 582 -10.53 -25.47 19.45
CA VAL A 582 -9.53 -26.50 19.75
C VAL A 582 -8.44 -26.50 18.70
N ALA A 583 -7.18 -26.55 19.14
CA ALA A 583 -6.03 -26.84 18.31
C ALA A 583 -5.31 -28.07 18.87
N GLU A 584 -4.99 -29.02 18.01
CA GLU A 584 -4.28 -30.25 18.35
C GLU A 584 -3.04 -30.38 17.48
N PHE A 585 -1.93 -30.76 18.09
CA PHE A 585 -0.63 -30.90 17.44
C PHE A 585 0.00 -32.21 17.88
N ARG A 586 0.47 -33.03 16.95
CA ARG A 586 1.31 -34.19 17.24
C ARG A 586 2.77 -33.83 16.99
N VAL A 587 3.55 -33.75 18.06
CA VAL A 587 4.90 -33.13 18.04
C VAL A 587 5.89 -33.98 18.83
N LYS A 588 7.12 -34.06 18.32
CA LYS A 588 8.28 -34.60 19.03
C LYS A 588 9.39 -33.55 19.07
N THR A 589 9.74 -33.07 20.26
CA THR A 589 10.82 -32.09 20.42
C THR A 589 12.17 -32.78 20.19
N ILE A 590 13.14 -32.05 19.64
CA ILE A 590 14.52 -32.51 19.47
C ILE A 590 15.43 -31.76 20.44
N SER A 591 15.42 -30.43 20.37
CA SER A 591 16.28 -29.57 21.17
C SER A 591 15.70 -28.16 21.30
N GLY A 592 16.23 -27.38 22.25
CA GLY A 592 15.84 -25.98 22.43
C GLY A 592 14.37 -25.82 22.79
N SER A 593 13.68 -24.84 22.20
CA SER A 593 12.24 -24.63 22.44
C SER A 593 11.48 -24.42 21.14
N SER A 594 10.43 -25.21 20.96
CA SER A 594 9.42 -25.02 19.92
C SER A 594 8.13 -24.48 20.52
N PHE A 595 7.28 -23.87 19.71
CA PHE A 595 6.07 -23.22 20.21
C PHE A 595 4.86 -23.52 19.34
N VAL A 596 3.73 -23.71 20.03
CA VAL A 596 2.40 -23.53 19.48
C VAL A 596 1.89 -22.17 19.95
N ILE A 597 1.38 -21.36 19.03
CA ILE A 597 0.83 -20.04 19.32
C ILE A 597 -0.65 -20.04 18.92
N VAL A 598 -1.52 -19.63 19.83
CA VAL A 598 -2.96 -19.50 19.58
C VAL A 598 -3.42 -18.10 19.96
N SER A 599 -4.23 -17.49 19.10
CA SER A 599 -4.84 -16.19 19.38
C SER A 599 -6.24 -16.07 18.79
N ASN A 600 -7.12 -15.37 19.50
CA ASN A 600 -8.54 -15.21 19.14
C ASN A 600 -8.89 -13.76 18.74
N GLY A 601 -7.86 -12.91 18.52
CA GLY A 601 -8.01 -11.49 18.19
C GLY A 601 -8.28 -10.57 19.39
N VAL A 602 -8.54 -11.12 20.58
CA VAL A 602 -8.67 -10.38 21.86
C VAL A 602 -7.49 -10.68 22.78
N SER A 603 -7.04 -11.94 22.78
CA SER A 603 -5.90 -12.43 23.53
C SER A 603 -5.17 -13.53 22.76
N GLY A 604 -4.09 -14.03 23.35
CA GLY A 604 -3.37 -15.20 22.86
C GLY A 604 -2.29 -15.65 23.84
N GLU A 605 -1.87 -16.89 23.65
CA GLU A 605 -0.89 -17.58 24.49
C GLU A 605 0.05 -18.41 23.62
N ARG A 606 1.22 -18.77 24.16
CA ARG A 606 2.13 -19.72 23.54
C ARG A 606 2.35 -20.89 24.47
N LEU A 607 2.16 -22.10 23.95
CA LEU A 607 2.61 -23.32 24.60
C LEU A 607 4.07 -23.55 24.22
N THR A 608 4.93 -23.55 25.22
CA THR A 608 6.36 -23.89 25.10
C THR A 608 6.49 -25.41 25.10
N LEU A 609 7.21 -25.95 24.11
CA LEU A 609 7.62 -27.35 24.02
C LEU A 609 9.13 -27.40 24.13
N ALA A 610 9.64 -27.82 25.29
CA ALA A 610 11.06 -27.94 25.59
C ALA A 610 11.39 -29.38 25.99
N PRO A 611 12.64 -29.84 25.85
CA PRO A 611 13.02 -31.24 26.06
C PRO A 611 12.51 -31.86 27.37
N ASP A 612 12.54 -31.08 28.46
CA ASP A 612 12.22 -31.51 29.82
C ASP A 612 10.82 -31.09 30.32
N HIS A 613 10.08 -30.27 29.56
CA HIS A 613 8.80 -29.75 30.03
C HIS A 613 7.91 -29.12 28.95
N ILE A 614 6.67 -28.84 29.36
CA ILE A 614 5.79 -27.87 28.71
C ILE A 614 5.39 -26.74 29.65
N SER A 615 5.19 -25.52 29.13
CA SER A 615 4.73 -24.38 29.94
C SER A 615 4.01 -23.31 29.13
N LEU A 616 3.20 -22.48 29.79
CA LEU A 616 2.61 -21.28 29.18
C LEU A 616 3.61 -20.12 29.17
N PHE A 617 3.74 -19.42 28.05
CA PHE A 617 4.75 -18.38 27.86
C PHE A 617 4.53 -17.16 28.74
N HIS A 618 3.30 -16.65 28.85
CA HIS A 618 3.02 -15.46 29.67
C HIS A 618 2.95 -15.75 31.17
N ASN A 619 2.78 -17.01 31.55
CA ASN A 619 2.80 -17.45 32.94
C ASN A 619 3.53 -18.79 33.08
N ARG A 620 4.87 -18.72 33.08
CA ARG A 620 5.76 -19.89 33.11
C ARG A 620 5.63 -20.77 34.37
N LYS A 621 4.89 -20.31 35.39
CA LYS A 621 4.57 -21.13 36.57
C LYS A 621 3.54 -22.21 36.26
N ILE A 622 2.73 -22.02 35.22
CA ILE A 622 1.84 -23.06 34.69
C ILE A 622 2.70 -23.93 33.78
N ARG A 623 3.27 -24.97 34.37
CA ARG A 623 4.29 -25.85 33.79
C ARG A 623 4.04 -27.30 34.20
N TYR A 624 4.44 -28.23 33.34
CA TYR A 624 4.41 -29.66 33.60
C TYR A 624 5.73 -30.30 33.12
N GLU A 625 6.43 -31.00 34.02
CA GLU A 625 7.66 -31.73 33.69
C GLU A 625 7.32 -33.01 32.90
N MET A 626 7.98 -33.20 31.77
CA MET A 626 7.84 -34.40 30.93
C MET A 626 8.98 -34.45 29.91
N ASP A 627 9.40 -35.65 29.54
CA ASP A 627 10.34 -35.82 28.43
C ASP A 627 9.59 -35.70 27.10
N THR A 628 9.74 -34.56 26.42
CA THR A 628 9.10 -34.30 25.11
C THR A 628 9.93 -34.80 23.93
N THR A 629 11.09 -35.42 24.20
CA THR A 629 12.04 -35.93 23.19
C THR A 629 11.97 -37.43 23.00
N SER A 630 11.39 -38.16 23.96
CA SER A 630 11.28 -39.61 23.93
C SER A 630 10.45 -40.12 22.75
N ASP A 631 9.25 -39.56 22.56
CA ASP A 631 8.30 -39.94 21.51
C ASP A 631 7.48 -38.72 21.04
N PHE A 632 6.64 -38.92 20.03
CA PHE A 632 5.61 -37.97 19.66
C PHE A 632 4.50 -37.95 20.70
N HIS A 633 4.14 -36.75 21.13
CA HIS A 633 3.01 -36.51 22.01
C HIS A 633 1.94 -35.70 21.29
N THR A 634 0.67 -35.94 21.65
CA THR A 634 -0.47 -35.18 21.17
C THR A 634 -0.81 -34.07 22.16
N TYR A 635 -0.58 -32.83 21.76
CA TYR A 635 -0.87 -31.62 22.53
C TYR A 635 -2.20 -31.02 22.05
N ARG A 636 -3.24 -31.09 22.88
CA ARG A 636 -4.55 -30.50 22.58
C ARG A 636 -4.79 -29.28 23.46
N LEU A 637 -4.87 -28.11 22.83
CA LEU A 637 -5.20 -26.83 23.43
C LEU A 637 -6.70 -26.59 23.24
N VAL A 638 -7.42 -26.41 24.35
CA VAL A 638 -8.84 -26.07 24.38
C VAL A 638 -8.99 -24.65 24.90
N LEU A 639 -9.49 -23.75 24.04
CA LEU A 639 -9.73 -22.35 24.34
C LEU A 639 -11.22 -22.15 24.55
N ASN A 640 -11.61 -21.59 25.69
CA ASN A 640 -13.01 -21.28 26.00
C ASN A 640 -13.09 -20.03 26.87
N GLY A 641 -13.62 -18.93 26.33
CA GLY A 641 -13.64 -17.65 27.03
C GLY A 641 -12.23 -17.13 27.35
N GLU A 642 -11.96 -16.90 28.63
CA GLU A 642 -10.65 -16.47 29.14
C GLU A 642 -9.75 -17.66 29.56
N ASP A 643 -10.23 -18.89 29.41
CA ASP A 643 -9.55 -20.09 29.90
C ASP A 643 -8.85 -20.84 28.77
N LEU A 644 -7.67 -21.40 29.09
CA LEU A 644 -6.90 -22.28 28.22
C LEU A 644 -6.58 -23.56 28.97
N GLN A 645 -6.95 -24.71 28.42
CA GLN A 645 -6.56 -26.02 28.94
C GLN A 645 -5.65 -26.73 27.94
N VAL A 646 -4.59 -27.37 28.43
CA VAL A 646 -3.67 -28.15 27.60
C VAL A 646 -3.66 -29.60 28.06
N TYR A 647 -4.09 -30.47 27.17
CA TYR A 647 -4.06 -31.92 27.33
C TYR A 647 -2.87 -32.49 26.58
N VAL A 648 -2.18 -33.44 27.19
CA VAL A 648 -1.11 -34.23 26.58
C VAL A 648 -1.54 -35.68 26.60
N ASP A 649 -1.63 -36.30 25.42
CA ASP A 649 -2.06 -37.68 25.23
C ASP A 649 -3.39 -37.97 25.94
N GLY A 650 -4.34 -37.03 25.83
CA GLY A 650 -5.66 -37.10 26.43
C GLY A 650 -5.74 -36.73 27.91
N THR A 651 -4.61 -36.49 28.60
CA THR A 651 -4.58 -36.13 30.02
C THR A 651 -4.37 -34.64 30.21
N LEU A 652 -5.19 -33.96 31.02
CA LEU A 652 -5.00 -32.54 31.34
C LEU A 652 -3.66 -32.35 32.07
N ARG A 653 -2.77 -31.53 31.50
CA ARG A 653 -1.44 -31.23 32.09
C ARG A 653 -1.29 -29.79 32.51
N LEU A 654 -1.88 -28.85 31.77
CA LEU A 654 -1.87 -27.42 32.12
C LEU A 654 -3.30 -26.89 32.21
N ASP A 655 -3.65 -26.34 33.37
CA ASP A 655 -4.92 -25.63 33.57
C ASP A 655 -4.66 -24.11 33.65
N GLY A 656 -4.87 -23.45 32.52
CA GLY A 656 -4.64 -22.03 32.29
C GLY A 656 -5.90 -21.19 32.48
N LYS A 657 -6.59 -21.35 33.62
CA LYS A 657 -7.73 -20.50 33.98
C LYS A 657 -7.37 -19.01 33.96
N GLY A 658 -8.14 -18.20 33.24
CA GLY A 658 -7.97 -16.76 33.09
C GLY A 658 -6.69 -16.32 32.36
N GLN A 659 -5.97 -17.22 31.68
CA GLN A 659 -4.73 -16.87 30.99
C GLN A 659 -4.96 -16.16 29.65
N LEU A 660 -6.16 -16.27 29.07
CA LEU A 660 -6.59 -15.60 27.84
C LEU A 660 -7.37 -14.29 28.08
N LYS A 661 -7.15 -13.62 29.22
CA LYS A 661 -7.61 -12.23 29.43
C LYS A 661 -7.12 -11.31 28.31
N PRO A 662 -7.83 -10.21 27.97
CA PRO A 662 -7.41 -9.30 26.91
C PRO A 662 -5.95 -8.88 27.04
N ARG A 663 -5.16 -9.05 25.97
CA ARG A 663 -3.72 -8.75 25.95
C ARG A 663 -3.35 -7.90 24.75
N THR A 664 -2.68 -6.77 25.00
CA THR A 664 -2.13 -5.94 23.93
C THR A 664 -1.08 -6.71 23.14
N GLY A 665 -1.15 -6.68 21.81
CA GLY A 665 -0.21 -7.36 20.91
C GLY A 665 -0.79 -8.57 20.18
N TYR A 666 -1.83 -9.21 20.72
CA TYR A 666 -2.57 -10.30 20.05
C TYR A 666 -3.74 -9.77 19.22
N ARG A 667 -3.45 -8.83 18.31
CA ARG A 667 -4.46 -8.23 17.41
C ARG A 667 -4.91 -9.17 16.30
N ARG A 668 -4.13 -10.23 16.01
CA ARG A 668 -4.45 -11.23 14.98
C ARG A 668 -5.22 -12.40 15.59
N ASN A 669 -6.09 -12.98 14.79
CA ASN A 669 -6.78 -14.23 15.10
C ASN A 669 -6.10 -15.35 14.30
N GLU A 670 -5.07 -15.97 14.85
CA GLU A 670 -4.26 -16.97 14.16
C GLU A 670 -3.87 -18.13 15.07
N VAL A 671 -3.62 -19.27 14.44
CA VAL A 671 -2.91 -20.41 15.03
C VAL A 671 -1.57 -20.54 14.31
N ALA A 672 -0.53 -20.84 15.06
CA ALA A 672 0.80 -21.04 14.51
C ALA A 672 1.56 -22.16 15.22
N PHE A 673 2.46 -22.79 14.49
CA PHE A 673 3.37 -23.79 15.02
C PHE A 673 4.74 -23.67 14.34
N GLY A 674 5.80 -23.96 15.09
CA GLY A 674 7.16 -23.86 14.57
C GLY A 674 8.22 -23.72 15.64
N ALA A 675 9.39 -23.26 15.20
CA ALA A 675 10.60 -23.24 16.00
C ALA A 675 10.95 -21.84 16.50
N SER A 676 11.21 -21.81 17.81
CA SER A 676 11.88 -20.77 18.59
C SER A 676 11.28 -19.36 18.65
N ASN A 677 11.66 -18.61 19.68
CA ASN A 677 11.53 -17.16 19.69
C ASN A 677 12.88 -16.56 19.31
N SER A 678 12.91 -15.37 18.75
CA SER A 678 14.17 -14.61 18.68
C SER A 678 14.64 -14.31 20.12
N THR A 679 15.85 -14.63 20.59
CA THR A 679 17.11 -15.12 20.01
C THR A 679 17.46 -16.55 20.42
N ASP A 680 16.44 -17.35 20.74
CA ASP A 680 16.56 -18.73 21.20
C ASP A 680 16.74 -19.68 20.01
N VAL A 681 17.10 -20.94 20.26
CA VAL A 681 17.10 -22.03 19.27
C VAL A 681 16.03 -23.06 19.59
N GLY A 682 15.57 -23.81 18.59
CA GLY A 682 14.57 -24.86 18.78
C GLY A 682 14.41 -25.76 17.58
N GLU A 683 14.21 -27.06 17.82
CA GLU A 683 14.01 -28.07 16.79
C GLU A 683 12.91 -29.05 17.22
N ALA A 684 11.97 -29.34 16.32
CA ALA A 684 10.92 -30.33 16.56
C ALA A 684 10.41 -30.94 15.25
N TYR A 685 9.98 -32.19 15.34
CA TYR A 685 9.19 -32.87 14.32
C TYR A 685 7.70 -32.63 14.55
N TRP A 686 6.99 -32.26 13.49
CA TRP A 686 5.56 -31.97 13.47
C TRP A 686 4.87 -32.97 12.54
N ASP A 687 4.05 -33.84 13.13
CA ASP A 687 3.42 -34.95 12.42
C ASP A 687 2.00 -34.65 11.99
N ASP A 688 1.19 -34.04 12.85
CA ASP A 688 -0.13 -33.58 12.45
C ASP A 688 -0.54 -32.32 13.19
N VAL A 689 -1.38 -31.52 12.53
CA VAL A 689 -2.03 -30.33 13.08
C VAL A 689 -3.49 -30.36 12.74
N LYS A 690 -4.34 -30.33 13.77
CA LYS A 690 -5.80 -30.31 13.61
C LYS A 690 -6.39 -29.12 14.33
N VAL A 691 -7.40 -28.50 13.73
CA VAL A 691 -8.06 -27.33 14.28
C VAL A 691 -9.57 -27.50 14.16
N ARG A 692 -10.30 -27.10 15.20
CA ARG A 692 -11.76 -27.02 15.24
C ARG A 692 -12.21 -25.64 15.73
N THR A 693 -13.03 -24.98 14.94
CA THR A 693 -13.60 -23.64 15.23
C THR A 693 -15.11 -23.64 14.93
N ALA A 694 -15.87 -22.84 15.69
CA ALA A 694 -17.30 -22.60 15.44
C ALA A 694 -17.57 -21.43 14.47
N SER A 695 -16.50 -20.92 13.86
CA SER A 695 -16.45 -19.70 13.05
C SER A 695 -15.52 -19.90 11.86
N LEU A 696 -15.67 -19.05 10.85
CA LEU A 696 -14.83 -19.02 9.66
C LEU A 696 -13.99 -17.74 9.62
N SER A 697 -13.07 -17.64 8.67
CA SER A 697 -12.22 -16.46 8.46
C SER A 697 -12.31 -16.04 6.99
N CYS A 698 -12.78 -14.82 6.73
CA CYS A 698 -12.73 -14.20 5.41
C CYS A 698 -11.37 -13.54 5.22
N HIS A 699 -10.61 -14.01 4.23
CA HIS A 699 -9.27 -13.54 3.94
C HIS A 699 -9.25 -12.47 2.85
N ASP A 700 -10.23 -12.49 1.94
CA ASP A 700 -10.29 -11.50 0.86
C ASP A 700 -11.69 -11.44 0.27
N ILE A 701 -12.03 -10.29 -0.31
CA ILE A 701 -13.24 -10.08 -1.11
C ILE A 701 -12.88 -9.31 -2.37
N VAL A 702 -13.34 -9.85 -3.49
CA VAL A 702 -13.18 -9.25 -4.82
C VAL A 702 -14.53 -9.30 -5.53
N VAL A 703 -14.91 -8.22 -6.21
CA VAL A 703 -16.01 -8.26 -7.17
C VAL A 703 -15.41 -8.15 -8.58
N SER A 704 -15.72 -9.11 -9.45
CA SER A 704 -15.43 -8.98 -10.88
C SER A 704 -16.66 -8.41 -11.61
N VAL A 705 -16.39 -7.58 -12.61
CA VAL A 705 -17.38 -7.14 -13.59
C VAL A 705 -16.79 -7.44 -14.97
N GLU A 706 -17.42 -8.35 -15.69
CA GLU A 706 -17.02 -8.84 -17.01
C GLU A 706 -18.08 -8.43 -18.04
N TYR A 707 -17.70 -7.74 -19.12
CA TYR A 707 -18.63 -7.07 -20.05
C TYR A 707 -18.92 -7.79 -21.35
#